data_AF-A0A2V9ACZ9-F1
#
_entry.id   AF-A0A2V9ACZ9-F1
#
_cell.length_a   1.000
_cell.length_b   1.000
_cell.length_c   1.000
_cell.angle_alpha   90.00
_cell.angle_beta   90.00
_cell.angle_gamma   90.00
#
_symmetry.space_group_name_H-M   'P 1'
#
loop_
_entity.id
_entity.type
_entity.pdbx_description
1 polymer ?
#
loop_
_entity_poly.entity_id
_entity_poly.type
_entity_poly.pdbx_seq_one_letter_code
_entity_poly.pdbx_strand_id
1 'polypeptide(L)'
;MAQPSKVGPIFLILFALPFLGGGLSFIYAQIVSSQNFKPTDLAVGVTIASFFVSVGGGLIFAAIKGYGLLKKLTALQEANPLSPWLWRADWASQRAESVSKKSYITAWIAAAFCNLITLPLLFREIPVLLHNSDPRVLIVLGFSSFGAILTVYAVRATIRHERFGNTYFELDSLPFSPGRRVTGRIQLRFETQAAHGIDLRLSCIRRIVSGSGNNRSTSNVTLWQADKNVLSGAVAPGPRGRAIPVDFELPADGLLTDHNNPSDQILWLLHAQADVPGVDYSDDFELPVFRTADSPQPASDSSLQVSSSSSSFGFATAQSIDADSGEVAQPPRTKVVVSMHSGGTEFYFPALRTPGRALTLLVVSLIFSGAVYALIHNNVPVLFTAVFALSDLFVIFGFFHVAFGSMRIFVGNGEIQSRGGFLGFGALRRTPFSEIVSVVPVGTVQQGGNSDNSIYAIRLLTKTGKKLTLADEISSRQEARWIVSQIESLAGLKTDTHVEVDLPLGVQAQPVQLRGAPGTVRVQTSGSSWVAFAVFGAMVLALFAWQGRWLFAGGGHSVRANSARVSSRAPTASSTKPVTPRVFSGPLTDADVDRVLALPAPEQAEELLERAIEHDARALEFFEQRVDGWTSHIHLTDRMRQLERRSQYSKDLRVRLANVDISLALDGWQKNEQAADLLMQRAQTDPAYKSAALYFMGMLAGRGVAYDRIHKVLLDYARNDKDPTARQWAVEGLRFLGKDEVLDELFTSFTEDPSMTVRDRAGCNISDCGIFTRKQRMRIVPKLIDLAAKQSTSPQMRNWCFMTLREITDENIPGDAIAWNRWYADHGSEKMAEFERLEWWQVRGDE
;
A
#
# COMPACT_ATOMS: atom_id res chain seq x y z
N MET A 1 -0.98 -30.54 -7.92
CA MET A 1 -1.65 -29.31 -7.44
C MET A 1 -1.80 -29.43 -5.93
N ALA A 2 -1.54 -28.35 -5.18
CA ALA A 2 -1.39 -28.42 -3.72
C ALA A 2 -2.73 -28.17 -3.01
N GLN A 3 -3.14 -29.11 -2.14
CA GLN A 3 -4.27 -28.89 -1.23
C GLN A 3 -4.04 -27.62 -0.39
N PRO A 4 -5.10 -26.86 -0.06
CA PRO A 4 -4.97 -25.70 0.81
C PRO A 4 -4.37 -26.14 2.15
N SER A 5 -3.28 -25.46 2.55
CA SER A 5 -2.54 -25.78 3.76
C SER A 5 -3.46 -25.72 4.99
N LYS A 6 -3.47 -26.79 5.77
CA LYS A 6 -4.17 -26.86 7.06
C LYS A 6 -3.48 -26.02 8.14
N VAL A 7 -2.23 -25.64 7.91
CA VAL A 7 -1.34 -25.02 8.90
C VAL A 7 -1.82 -23.61 9.28
N GLY A 8 -2.23 -22.80 8.31
CA GLY A 8 -2.71 -21.43 8.55
C GLY A 8 -3.93 -21.34 9.48
N PRO A 9 -5.04 -22.08 9.20
CA PRO A 9 -6.18 -22.14 10.09
C PRO A 9 -5.86 -22.66 11.50
N ILE A 10 -4.95 -23.64 11.62
CA ILE A 10 -4.54 -24.19 12.92
C ILE A 10 -3.80 -23.13 13.76
N PHE A 11 -2.87 -22.37 13.17
CA PHE A 11 -2.19 -21.29 13.87
C PHE A 11 -3.16 -20.19 14.33
N LEU A 12 -4.14 -19.84 13.50
CA LEU A 12 -5.13 -18.82 13.82
C LEU A 12 -6.05 -19.26 14.97
N ILE A 13 -6.42 -20.55 15.02
CA ILE A 13 -7.17 -21.15 16.14
C ILE A 13 -6.33 -21.17 17.43
N LEU A 14 -5.06 -21.58 17.36
CA LEU A 14 -4.15 -21.59 18.51
C LEU A 14 -3.91 -20.18 19.06
N PHE A 15 -3.77 -19.17 18.19
CA PHE A 15 -3.65 -17.77 18.59
C PHE A 15 -4.94 -17.24 19.24
N ALA A 16 -6.11 -17.67 18.79
CA ALA A 16 -7.40 -17.19 19.27
C ALA A 16 -7.86 -17.83 20.61
N LEU A 17 -7.38 -19.04 20.92
CA LEU A 17 -7.73 -19.80 22.13
C LEU A 17 -7.44 -19.04 23.45
N PRO A 18 -6.29 -18.38 23.64
CA PRO A 18 -6.02 -17.56 24.84
C PRO A 18 -7.00 -16.40 25.03
N PHE A 19 -7.43 -15.73 23.95
CA PHE A 19 -8.40 -14.63 24.02
C PHE A 19 -9.79 -15.14 24.45
N LEU A 20 -10.23 -16.27 23.88
CA LEU A 20 -11.50 -16.90 24.24
C LEU A 20 -11.46 -17.43 25.68
N GLY A 21 -10.44 -18.21 26.03
CA GLY A 21 -10.30 -18.82 27.35
C GLY A 21 -10.08 -17.80 28.46
N GLY A 22 -9.25 -16.78 28.21
CA GLY A 22 -8.99 -15.68 29.15
C GLY A 22 -10.24 -14.84 29.40
N GLY A 23 -10.98 -14.50 28.33
CA GLY A 23 -12.26 -13.79 28.43
C GLY A 23 -13.29 -14.57 29.26
N LEU A 24 -13.50 -15.87 28.96
CA LEU A 24 -14.44 -16.72 29.71
C LEU A 24 -14.02 -16.90 31.18
N SER A 25 -12.73 -17.07 31.44
CA SER A 25 -12.20 -17.21 32.81
C SER A 25 -12.39 -15.92 33.61
N PHE A 26 -12.23 -14.76 32.98
CA PHE A 26 -12.44 -13.47 33.63
C PHE A 26 -13.94 -13.20 33.90
N ILE A 27 -14.84 -13.58 32.99
CA ILE A 27 -16.30 -13.55 33.24
C ILE A 27 -16.63 -14.44 34.43
N TYR A 28 -16.13 -15.67 34.45
CA TYR A 28 -16.35 -16.62 35.53
C TYR A 28 -15.84 -16.07 36.88
N ALA A 29 -14.62 -15.52 36.90
CA ALA A 29 -14.05 -14.90 38.10
C ALA A 29 -14.90 -13.74 38.61
N GLN A 30 -15.41 -12.87 37.74
CA GLN A 30 -16.28 -11.74 38.08
C GLN A 30 -17.64 -12.20 38.63
N ILE A 31 -18.23 -13.26 38.06
CA ILE A 31 -19.51 -13.83 38.54
C ILE A 31 -19.34 -14.43 39.95
N VAL A 32 -18.28 -15.21 40.17
CA VAL A 32 -17.99 -15.84 41.46
C VAL A 32 -17.65 -14.81 42.54
N SER A 33 -17.02 -13.69 42.16
CA SER A 33 -16.68 -12.59 43.06
C SER A 33 -17.67 -11.43 43.03
N SER A 34 -18.88 -11.62 42.47
CA SER A 34 -19.86 -10.55 42.24
C SER A 34 -20.30 -9.79 43.50
N GLN A 35 -20.20 -10.41 44.67
CA GLN A 35 -20.49 -9.73 45.95
C GLN A 35 -19.45 -8.67 46.34
N ASN A 36 -18.24 -8.71 45.74
CA ASN A 36 -17.11 -7.85 46.08
C ASN A 36 -16.99 -6.60 45.18
N PHE A 37 -17.84 -6.47 44.16
CA PHE A 37 -17.76 -5.39 43.18
C PHE A 37 -19.05 -4.57 43.15
N LYS A 38 -18.92 -3.27 42.84
CA LYS A 38 -20.10 -2.44 42.53
C LYS A 38 -20.74 -2.95 41.23
N PRO A 39 -22.08 -2.83 41.07
CA PRO A 39 -22.76 -3.23 39.84
C PRO A 39 -22.17 -2.61 38.57
N THR A 40 -21.69 -1.36 38.66
CA THR A 40 -21.03 -0.65 37.56
C THR A 40 -19.68 -1.26 37.18
N ASP A 41 -18.89 -1.70 38.17
CA ASP A 41 -17.57 -2.28 37.94
C ASP A 41 -17.67 -3.71 37.39
N LEU A 42 -18.68 -4.48 37.83
CA LEU A 42 -19.05 -5.77 37.25
C LEU A 42 -19.46 -5.61 35.79
N ALA A 43 -20.31 -4.63 35.48
CA ALA A 43 -20.77 -4.39 34.12
C ALA A 43 -19.59 -4.03 33.19
N VAL A 44 -18.66 -3.20 33.64
CA VAL A 44 -17.44 -2.85 32.88
C VAL A 44 -16.53 -4.06 32.72
N GLY A 45 -16.29 -4.82 33.80
CA GLY A 45 -15.47 -6.03 33.78
C GLY A 45 -16.00 -7.09 32.81
N VAL A 46 -17.30 -7.39 32.87
CA VAL A 46 -17.97 -8.32 31.96
C VAL A 46 -17.93 -7.80 30.52
N THR A 47 -18.03 -6.50 30.29
CA THR A 47 -17.96 -5.92 28.93
C THR A 47 -16.56 -6.09 28.32
N ILE A 48 -15.51 -5.78 29.08
CA ILE A 48 -14.12 -5.99 28.66
C ILE A 48 -13.88 -7.47 28.38
N ALA A 49 -14.34 -8.36 29.25
CA ALA A 49 -14.20 -9.80 29.07
C ALA A 49 -14.92 -10.31 27.81
N SER A 50 -16.13 -9.81 27.55
CA SER A 50 -16.95 -10.16 26.40
C SER A 50 -16.31 -9.75 25.08
N PHE A 51 -15.51 -8.68 25.06
CA PHE A 51 -14.67 -8.31 23.92
C PHE A 51 -13.65 -9.41 23.61
N PHE A 52 -12.91 -9.89 24.62
CA PHE A 52 -11.91 -10.95 24.45
C PHE A 52 -12.54 -12.27 23.98
N VAL A 53 -13.70 -12.64 24.54
CA VAL A 53 -14.50 -13.79 24.10
C VAL A 53 -14.92 -13.62 22.64
N SER A 54 -15.37 -12.42 22.27
CA SER A 54 -15.82 -12.15 20.89
C SER A 54 -14.68 -12.26 19.90
N VAL A 55 -13.55 -11.62 20.18
CA VAL A 55 -12.35 -11.68 19.31
C VAL A 55 -11.87 -13.12 19.16
N GLY A 56 -11.73 -13.87 20.26
CA GLY A 56 -11.31 -15.27 20.22
C GLY A 56 -12.28 -16.16 19.45
N GLY A 57 -13.58 -16.07 19.73
CA GLY A 57 -14.61 -16.86 19.03
C GLY A 57 -14.72 -16.51 17.53
N GLY A 58 -14.66 -15.22 17.19
CA GLY A 58 -14.71 -14.75 15.81
C GLY A 58 -13.53 -15.25 14.97
N LEU A 59 -12.31 -15.22 15.52
CA LEU A 59 -11.11 -15.73 14.85
C LEU A 59 -11.16 -17.25 14.62
N ILE A 60 -11.61 -18.03 15.62
CA ILE A 60 -11.77 -19.49 15.48
C ILE A 60 -12.79 -19.82 14.39
N PHE A 61 -13.93 -19.15 14.39
CA PHE A 61 -14.96 -19.36 13.38
C PHE A 61 -14.48 -18.96 11.98
N ALA A 62 -13.76 -17.84 11.86
CA ALA A 62 -13.16 -17.39 10.60
C ALA A 62 -12.16 -18.40 10.04
N ALA A 63 -11.33 -19.00 10.89
CA ALA A 63 -10.38 -20.03 10.50
C ALA A 63 -11.08 -21.28 9.93
N ILE A 64 -12.13 -21.77 10.61
CA ILE A 64 -12.85 -22.99 10.21
C ILE A 64 -13.64 -22.76 8.90
N LYS A 65 -14.42 -21.68 8.81
CA LYS A 65 -15.20 -21.35 7.61
C LYS A 65 -14.31 -20.95 6.43
N GLY A 66 -13.24 -20.19 6.69
CA GLY A 66 -12.27 -19.79 5.67
C GLY A 66 -11.60 -21.00 5.02
N TYR A 67 -11.19 -21.98 5.82
CA TYR A 67 -10.64 -23.24 5.30
C TYR A 67 -11.66 -24.04 4.47
N GLY A 68 -12.91 -24.13 4.92
CA GLY A 68 -13.98 -24.80 4.17
C GLY A 68 -14.29 -24.14 2.82
N LEU A 69 -14.24 -22.81 2.75
CA LEU A 69 -14.38 -22.04 1.51
C LEU A 69 -13.21 -22.28 0.57
N LEU A 70 -11.97 -22.20 1.07
CA LEU A 70 -10.76 -22.48 0.29
C LEU A 70 -10.79 -23.89 -0.32
N LYS A 71 -11.20 -24.89 0.46
CA LYS A 71 -11.32 -26.28 -0.01
C LYS A 71 -12.34 -26.43 -1.14
N LYS A 72 -13.51 -25.77 -1.03
CA LYS A 72 -14.53 -25.78 -2.09
C LYS A 72 -14.04 -25.09 -3.37
N LEU A 73 -13.31 -23.98 -3.23
CA LEU A 73 -12.74 -23.26 -4.38
C LEU A 73 -11.67 -24.08 -5.08
N THR A 74 -10.76 -24.74 -4.34
CA THR A 74 -9.77 -25.64 -4.94
C THR A 74 -10.44 -26.78 -5.69
N ALA A 75 -11.52 -27.37 -5.15
CA ALA A 75 -12.28 -28.40 -5.85
C ALA A 75 -12.95 -27.89 -7.14
N LEU A 76 -13.47 -26.66 -7.15
CA LEU A 76 -14.04 -26.04 -8.36
C LEU A 76 -12.97 -25.71 -9.41
N GLN A 77 -11.78 -25.29 -8.97
CA GLN A 77 -10.62 -25.05 -9.83
C GLN A 77 -10.11 -26.34 -10.48
N GLU A 78 -10.03 -27.42 -9.69
CA GLU A 78 -9.65 -28.76 -10.18
C GLU A 78 -10.68 -29.30 -11.18
N ALA A 79 -11.97 -29.03 -10.97
CA ALA A 79 -13.04 -29.47 -11.87
C ALA A 79 -13.11 -28.68 -13.19
N ASN A 80 -12.70 -27.40 -13.21
CA ASN A 80 -12.86 -26.51 -14.37
C ASN A 80 -11.59 -25.68 -14.68
N PRO A 81 -10.45 -26.29 -15.05
CA PRO A 81 -9.18 -25.58 -15.21
C PRO A 81 -9.14 -24.59 -16.39
N LEU A 82 -9.90 -24.84 -17.46
CA LEU A 82 -9.93 -24.01 -18.68
C LEU A 82 -11.02 -22.92 -18.67
N SER A 83 -11.86 -22.89 -17.62
CA SER A 83 -13.01 -21.98 -17.52
C SER A 83 -13.00 -21.26 -16.18
N PRO A 84 -12.09 -20.28 -15.98
CA PRO A 84 -11.93 -19.57 -14.70
C PRO A 84 -13.18 -18.81 -14.25
N TRP A 85 -14.06 -18.43 -15.18
CA TRP A 85 -15.34 -17.81 -14.86
C TRP A 85 -16.32 -18.75 -14.12
N LEU A 86 -16.12 -20.07 -14.14
CA LEU A 86 -16.96 -21.03 -13.41
C LEU A 86 -16.53 -21.23 -11.94
N TRP A 87 -15.40 -20.67 -11.52
CA TRP A 87 -14.92 -20.81 -10.14
C TRP A 87 -15.72 -19.96 -9.15
N ARG A 88 -16.38 -18.92 -9.64
CA ARG A 88 -17.27 -18.06 -8.88
C ARG A 88 -18.71 -18.57 -9.02
N ALA A 89 -19.35 -18.86 -7.89
CA ALA A 89 -20.67 -19.49 -7.89
C ALA A 89 -21.79 -18.62 -8.48
N ASP A 90 -21.67 -17.29 -8.37
CA ASP A 90 -22.58 -16.35 -9.01
C ASP A 90 -22.42 -16.39 -10.53
N TRP A 91 -21.19 -16.24 -11.04
CA TRP A 91 -20.94 -16.29 -12.48
C TRP A 91 -21.35 -17.62 -13.11
N ALA A 92 -21.10 -18.74 -12.43
CA ALA A 92 -21.56 -20.07 -12.85
C ALA A 92 -23.09 -20.17 -12.98
N SER A 93 -23.85 -19.33 -12.27
CA SER A 93 -25.31 -19.21 -12.38
C SER A 93 -25.78 -18.15 -13.38
N GLN A 94 -24.88 -17.67 -14.25
CA GLN A 94 -25.10 -16.54 -15.18
C GLN A 94 -25.53 -15.24 -14.48
N ARG A 95 -25.04 -15.03 -13.26
CA ARG A 95 -25.32 -13.83 -12.46
C ARG A 95 -24.03 -13.21 -11.95
N ALA A 96 -23.96 -11.89 -11.89
CA ALA A 96 -22.94 -11.19 -11.12
C ALA A 96 -23.61 -10.55 -9.90
N GLU A 97 -23.27 -11.01 -8.69
CA GLU A 97 -23.80 -10.39 -7.47
C GLU A 97 -23.13 -9.04 -7.21
N SER A 98 -23.88 -8.09 -6.66
CA SER A 98 -23.31 -6.80 -6.24
C SER A 98 -22.18 -7.01 -5.23
N VAL A 99 -21.06 -6.30 -5.44
CA VAL A 99 -19.93 -6.27 -4.50
C VAL A 99 -20.37 -5.76 -3.13
N SER A 100 -21.38 -4.89 -3.09
CA SER A 100 -21.90 -4.26 -1.88
C SER A 100 -22.96 -5.09 -1.13
N LYS A 101 -23.38 -6.24 -1.67
CA LYS A 101 -24.54 -7.04 -1.23
C LYS A 101 -24.62 -7.28 0.29
N LYS A 102 -23.47 -7.36 0.97
CA LYS A 102 -23.36 -7.66 2.41
C LYS A 102 -22.66 -6.56 3.22
N SER A 103 -22.48 -5.39 2.61
CA SER A 103 -21.79 -4.25 3.21
C SER A 103 -22.48 -3.77 4.50
N TYR A 104 -23.81 -3.85 4.58
CA TYR A 104 -24.56 -3.47 5.79
C TYR A 104 -24.23 -4.37 6.99
N ILE A 105 -24.06 -5.68 6.79
CA ILE A 105 -23.70 -6.62 7.86
C ILE A 105 -22.32 -6.26 8.40
N THR A 106 -21.35 -6.06 7.50
CA THR A 106 -19.98 -5.66 7.87
C THR A 106 -19.95 -4.30 8.58
N ALA A 107 -20.80 -3.36 8.16
CA ALA A 107 -20.93 -2.05 8.80
C ALA A 107 -21.47 -2.17 10.24
N TRP A 108 -22.52 -2.96 10.47
CA TRP A 108 -23.07 -3.20 11.80
C TRP A 108 -22.08 -3.90 12.74
N ILE A 109 -21.27 -4.81 12.21
CA ILE A 109 -20.22 -5.47 12.99
C ILE A 109 -19.15 -4.48 13.41
N ALA A 110 -18.64 -3.67 12.48
CA ALA A 110 -17.65 -2.65 12.77
C ALA A 110 -18.20 -1.63 13.79
N ALA A 111 -19.43 -1.18 13.60
CA ALA A 111 -20.11 -0.27 14.52
C ALA A 111 -20.26 -0.90 15.92
N ALA A 112 -20.79 -2.12 16.01
CA ALA A 112 -21.01 -2.77 17.29
C ALA A 112 -19.69 -3.09 18.01
N PHE A 113 -18.65 -3.50 17.27
CA PHE A 113 -17.31 -3.74 17.82
C PHE A 113 -16.66 -2.46 18.36
N CYS A 114 -16.69 -1.36 17.60
CA CYS A 114 -16.16 -0.08 18.06
C CYS A 114 -16.93 0.44 19.28
N ASN A 115 -18.27 0.34 19.27
CA ASN A 115 -19.10 0.80 20.38
C ASN A 115 -18.94 -0.06 21.65
N LEU A 116 -18.67 -1.36 21.51
CA LEU A 116 -18.37 -2.25 22.64
C LEU A 116 -17.14 -1.78 23.43
N ILE A 117 -16.17 -1.13 22.76
CA ILE A 117 -14.96 -0.57 23.37
C ILE A 117 -15.22 0.85 23.89
N THR A 118 -15.92 1.68 23.10
CA THR A 118 -16.04 3.12 23.37
C THR A 118 -17.10 3.45 24.42
N LEU A 119 -18.19 2.69 24.52
CA LEU A 119 -19.29 3.00 25.44
C LEU A 119 -18.93 2.82 26.92
N PRO A 120 -18.21 1.77 27.36
CA PRO A 120 -17.78 1.65 28.75
C PRO A 120 -16.86 2.80 29.17
N LEU A 121 -15.97 3.23 28.27
CA LEU A 121 -15.10 4.39 28.50
C LEU A 121 -15.92 5.68 28.58
N LEU A 122 -16.92 5.84 27.71
CA LEU A 122 -17.83 6.98 27.72
C LEU A 122 -18.59 7.08 29.06
N PHE A 123 -19.24 6.00 29.51
CA PHE A 123 -20.04 6.04 30.74
C PHE A 123 -19.20 6.07 32.03
N ARG A 124 -17.98 5.52 32.03
CA ARG A 124 -17.08 5.51 33.19
C ARG A 124 -16.27 6.78 33.32
N GLU A 125 -15.62 7.21 32.24
CA GLU A 125 -14.63 8.27 32.29
C GLU A 125 -15.27 9.65 32.09
N ILE A 126 -16.34 9.80 31.28
CA ILE A 126 -16.91 11.13 31.03
C ILE A 126 -17.48 11.79 32.29
N PRO A 127 -18.29 11.14 33.15
CA PRO A 127 -18.79 11.81 34.35
C PRO A 127 -17.67 12.32 35.26
N VAL A 128 -16.55 11.58 35.33
CA VAL A 128 -15.36 11.93 36.12
C VAL A 128 -14.55 13.04 35.46
N LEU A 129 -14.36 12.97 34.14
CA LEU A 129 -13.56 13.93 33.39
C LEU A 129 -14.32 15.26 33.18
N LEU A 130 -15.65 15.25 33.01
CA LEU A 130 -16.50 16.44 32.90
C LEU A 130 -16.55 17.21 34.23
N HIS A 131 -16.66 16.48 35.34
CA HIS A 131 -16.63 17.04 36.69
C HIS A 131 -15.31 17.77 36.97
N ASN A 132 -14.19 17.17 36.52
CA ASN A 132 -12.85 17.72 36.71
C ASN A 132 -12.44 18.78 35.66
N SER A 133 -13.32 19.12 34.71
CA SER A 133 -13.00 20.01 33.57
C SER A 133 -11.71 19.62 32.83
N ASP A 134 -11.44 18.31 32.76
CA ASP A 134 -10.21 17.79 32.14
C ASP A 134 -10.35 17.82 30.60
N PRO A 135 -9.41 18.44 29.86
CA PRO A 135 -9.47 18.46 28.40
C PRO A 135 -9.46 17.04 27.77
N ARG A 136 -9.08 15.99 28.51
CA ARG A 136 -9.18 14.59 28.07
C ARG A 136 -10.62 14.14 27.78
N VAL A 137 -11.64 14.82 28.33
CA VAL A 137 -13.05 14.60 27.92
C VAL A 137 -13.19 14.67 26.40
N LEU A 138 -12.51 15.62 25.75
CA LEU A 138 -12.59 15.81 24.30
C LEU A 138 -12.00 14.62 23.53
N ILE A 139 -10.97 13.96 24.09
CA ILE A 139 -10.38 12.75 23.50
C ILE A 139 -11.38 11.58 23.60
N VAL A 140 -12.01 11.40 24.76
CA VAL A 140 -13.02 10.34 24.95
C VAL A 140 -14.25 10.60 24.08
N LEU A 141 -14.76 11.83 24.03
CA LEU A 141 -15.86 12.22 23.15
C LEU A 141 -15.51 12.07 21.66
N GLY A 142 -14.29 12.44 21.26
CA GLY A 142 -13.80 12.26 19.90
C GLY A 142 -13.73 10.79 19.51
N PHE A 143 -13.20 9.93 20.40
CA PHE A 143 -13.13 8.50 20.18
C PHE A 143 -14.53 7.85 20.13
N SER A 144 -15.47 8.28 20.99
CA SER A 144 -16.86 7.81 20.96
C SER A 144 -17.65 8.31 19.74
N SER A 145 -17.32 9.49 19.20
CA SER A 145 -17.92 10.01 17.96
C SER A 145 -17.62 9.11 16.76
N PHE A 146 -16.46 8.45 16.73
CA PHE A 146 -16.12 7.47 15.70
C PHE A 146 -17.09 6.27 15.70
N GLY A 147 -17.43 5.74 16.88
CA GLY A 147 -18.45 4.69 17.03
C GLY A 147 -19.84 5.13 16.57
N ALA A 148 -20.21 6.39 16.82
CA ALA A 148 -21.47 6.97 16.37
C ALA A 148 -21.52 7.12 14.83
N ILE A 149 -20.43 7.60 14.20
CA ILE A 149 -20.32 7.72 12.73
C ILE A 149 -20.48 6.35 12.06
N LEU A 150 -19.81 5.31 12.57
CA LEU A 150 -19.96 3.95 12.05
C LEU A 150 -21.40 3.44 12.19
N THR A 151 -22.08 3.80 13.27
CA THR A 151 -23.50 3.43 13.48
C THR A 151 -24.41 4.13 12.47
N VAL A 152 -24.20 5.43 12.22
CA VAL A 152 -24.94 6.18 11.18
C VAL A 152 -24.70 5.58 9.79
N TYR A 153 -23.45 5.20 9.49
CA TYR A 153 -23.10 4.51 8.25
C TYR A 153 -23.81 3.15 8.14
N ALA A 154 -23.83 2.35 9.22
CA ALA A 154 -24.52 1.07 9.26
C ALA A 154 -26.04 1.21 9.06
N VAL A 155 -26.67 2.20 9.70
CA VAL A 155 -28.09 2.55 9.51
C VAL A 155 -28.36 2.93 8.05
N ARG A 156 -27.54 3.81 7.46
CA ARG A 156 -27.66 4.18 6.05
C ARG A 156 -27.52 2.98 5.12
N ALA A 157 -26.56 2.10 5.37
CA ALA A 157 -26.36 0.86 4.61
C ALA A 157 -27.55 -0.10 4.73
N THR A 158 -28.19 -0.19 5.90
CA THR A 158 -29.41 -0.98 6.11
C THR A 158 -30.61 -0.38 5.38
N ILE A 159 -30.86 0.92 5.50
CA ILE A 159 -31.93 1.60 4.76
C ILE A 159 -31.79 1.36 3.25
N ARG A 160 -30.55 1.46 2.74
CA ARG A 160 -30.24 1.16 1.34
C ARG A 160 -30.55 -0.30 0.98
N HIS A 161 -30.18 -1.25 1.84
CA HIS A 161 -30.44 -2.67 1.60
C HIS A 161 -31.94 -2.99 1.64
N GLU A 162 -32.71 -2.42 2.55
CA GLU A 162 -34.16 -2.62 2.62
C GLU A 162 -34.86 -2.07 1.37
N ARG A 163 -34.40 -0.91 0.88
CA ARG A 163 -34.96 -0.23 -0.28
C ARG A 163 -34.69 -0.97 -1.60
N PHE A 164 -33.45 -1.39 -1.84
CA PHE A 164 -33.03 -1.96 -3.14
C PHE A 164 -32.88 -3.48 -3.15
N GLY A 165 -32.81 -4.09 -1.97
CA GLY A 165 -32.67 -5.54 -1.78
C GLY A 165 -31.32 -6.09 -2.23
N ASN A 166 -31.30 -7.40 -2.49
CA ASN A 166 -30.16 -8.09 -3.10
C ASN A 166 -30.19 -7.88 -4.62
N THR A 167 -29.37 -6.95 -5.10
CA THR A 167 -29.21 -6.67 -6.53
C THR A 167 -28.23 -7.65 -7.17
N TYR A 168 -28.53 -8.05 -8.41
CA TYR A 168 -27.63 -8.84 -9.23
C TYR A 168 -27.78 -8.47 -10.70
N PHE A 169 -26.70 -8.62 -11.46
CA PHE A 169 -26.70 -8.48 -12.90
C PHE A 169 -26.86 -9.86 -13.55
N GLU A 170 -27.87 -10.03 -14.38
CA GLU A 170 -28.14 -11.23 -15.15
C GLU A 170 -27.42 -11.12 -16.50
N LEU A 171 -26.55 -12.10 -16.79
CA LEU A 171 -25.66 -12.12 -17.94
C LEU A 171 -26.36 -12.83 -19.10
N ASP A 172 -26.54 -12.17 -20.25
CA ASP A 172 -27.12 -12.84 -21.43
C ASP A 172 -26.13 -13.81 -22.08
N SER A 173 -24.83 -13.55 -21.93
CA SER A 173 -23.75 -14.41 -22.42
C SER A 173 -22.68 -14.60 -21.35
N LEU A 174 -22.16 -15.83 -21.21
CA LEU A 174 -21.10 -16.18 -20.26
C LEU A 174 -20.00 -16.99 -20.97
N PRO A 175 -18.73 -16.54 -20.94
CA PRO A 175 -18.23 -15.21 -20.55
C PRO A 175 -18.46 -14.15 -21.66
N PHE A 176 -18.24 -12.87 -21.34
CA PHE A 176 -18.18 -11.84 -22.39
C PHE A 176 -16.82 -11.86 -23.07
N SER A 177 -16.80 -11.71 -24.39
CA SER A 177 -15.56 -11.65 -25.17
C SER A 177 -15.25 -10.23 -25.65
N PRO A 178 -13.98 -9.79 -25.64
CA PRO A 178 -13.57 -8.51 -26.23
C PRO A 178 -14.07 -8.38 -27.67
N GLY A 179 -14.50 -7.17 -28.08
CA GLY A 179 -15.09 -6.91 -29.40
C GLY A 179 -16.56 -7.32 -29.57
N ARG A 180 -17.21 -7.86 -28.53
CA ARG A 180 -18.66 -8.14 -28.52
C ARG A 180 -19.40 -7.21 -27.58
N ARG A 181 -20.74 -7.19 -27.67
CA ARG A 181 -21.58 -6.40 -26.79
C ARG A 181 -21.76 -7.08 -25.44
N VAL A 182 -21.65 -6.31 -24.36
CA VAL A 182 -22.05 -6.71 -23.01
C VAL A 182 -23.53 -6.40 -22.88
N THR A 183 -24.36 -7.42 -23.04
CA THR A 183 -25.80 -7.32 -22.83
C THR A 183 -26.23 -8.07 -21.57
N GLY A 184 -27.24 -7.53 -20.90
CA GLY A 184 -27.83 -8.17 -19.73
C GLY A 184 -28.83 -7.28 -19.02
N ARG A 185 -29.28 -7.72 -17.85
CA ARG A 185 -30.28 -7.01 -17.05
C ARG A 185 -29.89 -6.92 -15.58
N ILE A 186 -29.86 -5.72 -15.02
CA ILE A 186 -29.70 -5.54 -13.57
C ILE A 186 -31.06 -5.71 -12.91
N GLN A 187 -31.19 -6.74 -12.08
CA GLN A 187 -32.40 -7.06 -11.33
C GLN A 187 -32.31 -6.44 -9.94
N LEU A 188 -33.23 -5.53 -9.62
CA LEU A 188 -33.30 -4.91 -8.29
C LEU A 188 -34.74 -4.63 -7.86
N ARG A 189 -34.90 -4.41 -6.56
CA ARG A 189 -36.15 -3.89 -6.00
C ARG A 189 -36.14 -2.37 -6.19
N PHE A 190 -36.83 -1.87 -7.21
CA PHE A 190 -36.87 -0.45 -7.52
C PHE A 190 -38.32 0.05 -7.60
N GLU A 191 -38.83 0.52 -6.47
CA GLU A 191 -40.23 0.94 -6.33
C GLU A 191 -40.42 2.41 -6.76
N THR A 192 -39.36 3.23 -6.71
CA THR A 192 -39.39 4.65 -7.09
C THR A 192 -39.00 4.88 -8.55
N GLN A 193 -39.65 5.82 -9.24
CA GLN A 193 -39.27 6.21 -10.60
C GLN A 193 -38.04 7.13 -10.56
N ALA A 194 -36.94 6.73 -11.21
CA ALA A 194 -35.76 7.58 -11.36
C ALA A 194 -36.07 8.66 -12.39
N ALA A 195 -36.43 9.88 -11.96
CA ALA A 195 -36.84 10.96 -12.89
C ALA A 195 -35.73 11.35 -13.88
N HIS A 196 -34.45 11.17 -13.50
CA HIS A 196 -33.28 11.57 -14.27
C HIS A 196 -32.61 10.42 -15.05
N GLY A 197 -33.26 9.26 -15.14
CA GLY A 197 -32.65 8.04 -15.69
C GLY A 197 -31.69 7.36 -14.72
N ILE A 198 -31.03 6.30 -15.19
CA ILE A 198 -30.07 5.51 -14.44
C ILE A 198 -28.73 5.57 -15.16
N ASP A 199 -27.70 6.04 -14.47
CA ASP A 199 -26.36 6.15 -15.01
C ASP A 199 -25.64 4.79 -14.86
N LEU A 200 -25.30 4.19 -15.99
CA LEU A 200 -24.48 2.98 -16.05
C LEU A 200 -23.07 3.37 -16.49
N ARG A 201 -22.06 2.83 -15.81
CA ARG A 201 -20.66 3.03 -16.15
C ARG A 201 -19.94 1.69 -16.16
N LEU A 202 -19.37 1.31 -17.30
CA LEU A 202 -18.51 0.14 -17.41
C LEU A 202 -17.05 0.57 -17.39
N SER A 203 -16.24 0.03 -16.48
CA SER A 203 -14.84 0.40 -16.29
C SER A 203 -13.93 -0.82 -16.29
N CYS A 204 -12.81 -0.75 -17.01
CA CYS A 204 -11.67 -1.67 -16.87
C CYS A 204 -10.64 -1.01 -15.95
N ILE A 205 -10.36 -1.65 -14.81
CA ILE A 205 -9.50 -1.11 -13.76
C ILE A 205 -8.37 -2.10 -13.49
N ARG A 206 -7.13 -1.61 -13.50
CA ARG A 206 -5.97 -2.31 -12.97
C ARG A 206 -5.82 -2.00 -11.49
N ARG A 207 -6.04 -2.98 -10.63
CA ARG A 207 -5.83 -2.88 -9.20
C ARG A 207 -4.42 -3.35 -8.88
N ILE A 208 -3.57 -2.40 -8.52
CA ILE A 208 -2.20 -2.67 -8.08
C ILE A 208 -2.17 -2.56 -6.56
N VAL A 209 -1.62 -3.57 -5.91
CA VAL A 209 -1.42 -3.56 -4.46
C VAL A 209 0.07 -3.52 -4.18
N SER A 210 0.57 -2.33 -3.82
CA SER A 210 1.98 -2.06 -3.54
C SER A 210 2.28 -2.13 -2.04
N GLY A 211 3.51 -2.52 -1.70
CA GLY A 211 4.00 -2.63 -0.32
C GLY A 211 4.07 -4.07 0.22
N SER A 212 4.85 -4.26 1.28
CA SER A 212 5.12 -5.55 1.94
C SER A 212 4.74 -5.48 3.43
N GLY A 213 4.20 -6.57 3.98
CA GLY A 213 3.81 -6.65 5.39
C GLY A 213 2.64 -5.73 5.77
N ASN A 214 2.80 -4.95 6.86
CA ASN A 214 1.75 -4.10 7.44
C ASN A 214 1.49 -2.78 6.68
N ASN A 215 2.25 -2.49 5.62
CA ASN A 215 2.13 -1.25 4.86
C ASN A 215 1.68 -1.53 3.41
N ARG A 216 0.51 -2.15 3.27
CA ARG A 216 -0.07 -2.54 1.99
C ARG A 216 -1.01 -1.44 1.49
N SER A 217 -0.67 -0.81 0.37
CA SER A 217 -1.49 0.23 -0.28
C SER A 217 -2.17 -0.35 -1.52
N THR A 218 -3.47 -0.14 -1.66
CA THR A 218 -4.22 -0.55 -2.87
C THR A 218 -4.49 0.67 -3.72
N SER A 219 -3.94 0.68 -4.94
CA SER A 219 -4.17 1.70 -5.96
C SER A 219 -4.98 1.11 -7.11
N ASN A 220 -6.06 1.79 -7.48
CA ASN A 220 -6.87 1.44 -8.65
C ASN A 220 -6.55 2.41 -9.80
N VAL A 221 -6.22 1.87 -10.97
CA VAL A 221 -5.95 2.63 -12.18
C VAL A 221 -7.00 2.29 -13.23
N THR A 222 -7.83 3.26 -13.62
CA THR A 222 -8.84 3.06 -14.67
C THR A 222 -8.17 3.08 -16.05
N LEU A 223 -8.16 1.93 -16.72
CA LEU A 223 -7.58 1.74 -18.05
C LEU A 223 -8.57 2.06 -19.17
N TRP A 224 -9.86 1.75 -18.96
CA TRP A 224 -10.93 2.06 -19.92
C TRP A 224 -12.23 2.35 -19.18
N GLN A 225 -13.09 3.19 -19.75
CA GLN A 225 -14.38 3.55 -19.17
C GLN A 225 -15.37 3.94 -20.27
N ALA A 226 -16.60 3.47 -20.17
CA ALA A 226 -17.74 3.94 -20.97
C ALA A 226 -18.94 4.24 -20.06
N ASP A 227 -19.61 5.34 -20.35
CA ASP A 227 -20.77 5.84 -19.60
C ASP A 227 -22.02 5.79 -20.50
N LYS A 228 -23.16 5.35 -19.96
CA LYS A 228 -24.45 5.28 -20.66
C LYS A 228 -25.57 5.59 -19.68
N ASN A 229 -26.37 6.61 -19.98
CA ASN A 229 -27.61 6.89 -19.23
C ASN A 229 -28.77 6.10 -19.83
N VAL A 230 -29.48 5.34 -18.98
CA VAL A 230 -30.69 4.61 -19.34
C VAL A 230 -31.90 5.41 -18.92
N LEU A 231 -32.70 5.84 -19.88
CA LEU A 231 -33.94 6.57 -19.63
C LEU A 231 -34.93 5.73 -18.82
N SER A 232 -35.70 6.39 -17.95
CA SER A 232 -36.62 5.74 -17.00
C SER A 232 -37.70 4.88 -17.67
N GLY A 233 -38.05 5.18 -18.93
CA GLY A 233 -39.02 4.42 -19.73
C GLY A 233 -38.47 3.11 -20.31
N ALA A 234 -37.14 2.94 -20.34
CA ALA A 234 -36.49 1.69 -20.79
C ALA A 234 -36.38 0.63 -19.68
N VAL A 235 -36.71 0.99 -18.43
CA VAL A 235 -36.67 0.08 -17.29
C VAL A 235 -37.91 -0.82 -17.30
N ALA A 236 -37.71 -2.10 -17.54
CA ALA A 236 -38.79 -3.09 -17.63
C ALA A 236 -39.16 -3.68 -16.25
N PRO A 237 -40.35 -4.28 -16.09
CA PRO A 237 -40.66 -5.13 -14.95
C PRO A 237 -39.70 -6.33 -14.91
N GLY A 238 -39.20 -6.68 -13.72
CA GLY A 238 -38.26 -7.79 -13.53
C GLY A 238 -38.68 -8.70 -12.36
N PRO A 239 -38.11 -9.91 -12.24
CA PRO A 239 -38.45 -10.88 -11.18
C PRO A 239 -38.29 -10.36 -9.74
N ARG A 240 -37.48 -9.31 -9.53
CA ARG A 240 -37.27 -8.66 -8.22
C ARG A 240 -37.96 -7.29 -8.07
N GLY A 241 -38.73 -6.88 -9.08
CA GLY A 241 -39.35 -5.56 -9.17
C GLY A 241 -39.07 -4.94 -10.54
N ARG A 242 -37.84 -4.49 -10.77
CA ARG A 242 -37.43 -3.87 -12.04
C ARG A 242 -36.13 -4.45 -12.59
N ALA A 243 -36.04 -4.41 -13.92
CA ALA A 243 -34.88 -4.83 -14.70
C ALA A 243 -34.34 -3.63 -15.51
N ILE A 244 -33.09 -3.24 -15.25
CA ILE A 244 -32.40 -2.20 -16.01
C ILE A 244 -31.65 -2.87 -17.16
N PRO A 245 -31.95 -2.55 -18.43
CA PRO A 245 -31.20 -3.09 -19.55
C PRO A 245 -29.79 -2.50 -19.57
N VAL A 246 -28.79 -3.37 -19.73
CA VAL A 246 -27.38 -3.01 -19.88
C VAL A 246 -26.95 -3.41 -21.28
N ASP A 247 -26.28 -2.49 -21.97
CA ASP A 247 -25.82 -2.70 -23.34
C ASP A 247 -24.64 -1.78 -23.64
N PHE A 248 -23.45 -2.36 -23.67
CA PHE A 248 -22.17 -1.70 -23.97
C PHE A 248 -21.40 -2.44 -25.06
N GLU A 249 -20.63 -1.72 -25.86
CA GLU A 249 -19.70 -2.30 -26.84
C GLU A 249 -18.31 -2.42 -26.20
N LEU A 250 -17.73 -3.63 -26.15
CA LEU A 250 -16.37 -3.83 -25.68
C LEU A 250 -15.38 -3.57 -26.81
N PRO A 251 -14.25 -2.88 -26.54
CA PRO A 251 -13.18 -2.74 -27.52
C PRO A 251 -12.61 -4.11 -27.92
N ALA A 252 -12.28 -4.29 -29.20
CA ALA A 252 -11.71 -5.53 -29.74
C ALA A 252 -10.34 -5.85 -29.11
N ASP A 253 -9.57 -4.81 -28.78
CA ASP A 253 -8.27 -4.90 -28.09
C ASP A 253 -8.39 -4.87 -26.55
N GLY A 254 -9.61 -5.07 -26.02
CA GLY A 254 -9.88 -5.02 -24.59
C GLY A 254 -9.08 -6.04 -23.78
N LEU A 255 -8.55 -5.59 -22.64
CA LEU A 255 -7.81 -6.42 -21.69
C LEU A 255 -8.70 -7.47 -21.01
N LEU A 256 -8.13 -8.63 -20.70
CA LEU A 256 -8.84 -9.75 -20.08
C LEU A 256 -8.93 -9.59 -18.57
N THR A 257 -10.01 -10.12 -17.99
CA THR A 257 -10.16 -10.17 -16.54
C THR A 257 -9.08 -11.09 -15.97
N ASP A 258 -8.23 -10.55 -15.11
CA ASP A 258 -7.11 -11.30 -14.54
C ASP A 258 -7.12 -11.24 -13.01
N HIS A 259 -7.24 -12.43 -12.39
CA HIS A 259 -7.18 -12.66 -10.95
C HIS A 259 -5.93 -13.44 -10.53
N ASN A 260 -5.01 -13.72 -11.46
CA ASN A 260 -3.86 -14.59 -11.25
C ASN A 260 -2.90 -14.03 -10.19
N ASN A 261 -2.69 -12.71 -10.17
CA ASN A 261 -1.83 -12.05 -9.20
C ASN A 261 -2.65 -11.21 -8.19
N PRO A 262 -2.62 -11.50 -6.88
CA PRO A 262 -3.31 -10.70 -5.87
C PRO A 262 -2.73 -9.29 -5.66
N SER A 263 -1.54 -8.98 -6.19
CA SER A 263 -0.95 -7.64 -6.16
C SER A 263 -1.11 -6.86 -7.46
N ASP A 264 -1.61 -7.48 -8.54
CA ASP A 264 -1.85 -6.82 -9.82
C ASP A 264 -2.99 -7.53 -10.55
N GLN A 265 -4.18 -6.93 -10.52
CA GLN A 265 -5.41 -7.52 -11.06
C GLN A 265 -6.02 -6.63 -12.12
N ILE A 266 -6.63 -7.22 -13.15
CA ILE A 266 -7.43 -6.49 -14.15
C ILE A 266 -8.89 -6.86 -13.91
N LEU A 267 -9.70 -5.86 -13.57
CA LEU A 267 -11.10 -6.02 -13.18
C LEU A 267 -12.01 -5.21 -14.12
N TRP A 268 -13.09 -5.83 -14.57
CA TRP A 268 -14.17 -5.15 -15.27
C TRP A 268 -15.33 -4.91 -14.31
N LEU A 269 -15.61 -3.63 -14.00
CA LEU A 269 -16.66 -3.23 -13.07
C LEU A 269 -17.76 -2.46 -13.81
N LEU A 270 -18.98 -2.93 -13.68
CA LEU A 270 -20.20 -2.23 -14.07
C LEU A 270 -20.76 -1.53 -12.84
N HIS A 271 -20.66 -0.20 -12.80
CA HIS A 271 -21.28 0.65 -11.82
C HIS A 271 -22.67 1.09 -12.30
N ALA A 272 -23.67 1.04 -11.42
CA ALA A 272 -25.01 1.53 -11.71
C ALA A 272 -25.47 2.49 -10.62
N GLN A 273 -25.77 3.73 -11.00
CA GLN A 273 -26.18 4.80 -10.10
C GLN A 273 -27.54 5.38 -10.51
N ALA A 274 -28.39 5.68 -9.53
CA ALA A 274 -29.62 6.43 -9.77
C ALA A 274 -29.89 7.41 -8.62
N ASP A 275 -30.04 8.67 -8.98
CA ASP A 275 -30.45 9.75 -8.06
C ASP A 275 -31.93 9.57 -7.73
N VAL A 276 -32.23 9.21 -6.49
CA VAL A 276 -33.61 8.99 -6.04
C VAL A 276 -33.84 9.69 -4.70
N PRO A 277 -35.04 10.28 -4.47
CA PRO A 277 -35.34 10.92 -3.19
C PRO A 277 -35.06 9.98 -2.02
N GLY A 278 -34.27 10.42 -1.03
CA GLY A 278 -33.82 9.62 0.10
C GLY A 278 -32.36 9.13 -0.06
N VAL A 279 -32.16 7.81 -0.03
CA VAL A 279 -30.83 7.19 -0.25
C VAL A 279 -30.70 6.77 -1.71
N ASP A 280 -29.68 7.29 -2.39
CA ASP A 280 -29.38 7.00 -3.80
C ASP A 280 -29.01 5.53 -4.03
N TYR A 281 -29.31 5.04 -5.23
CA TYR A 281 -28.87 3.72 -5.69
C TYR A 281 -27.45 3.83 -6.27
N SER A 282 -26.53 2.93 -5.92
CA SER A 282 -25.13 2.98 -6.40
C SER A 282 -24.41 1.63 -6.19
N ASP A 283 -24.56 0.67 -7.09
CA ASP A 283 -23.98 -0.68 -6.96
C ASP A 283 -22.91 -0.99 -8.01
N ASP A 284 -21.92 -1.80 -7.61
CA ASP A 284 -20.83 -2.30 -8.47
C ASP A 284 -21.00 -3.79 -8.73
N PHE A 285 -20.91 -4.20 -10.00
CA PHE A 285 -20.96 -5.59 -10.46
C PHE A 285 -19.69 -5.95 -11.23
N GLU A 286 -19.04 -7.04 -10.86
CA GLU A 286 -17.83 -7.51 -11.55
C GLU A 286 -18.21 -8.45 -12.71
N LEU A 287 -17.70 -8.15 -13.91
CA LEU A 287 -18.05 -8.87 -15.14
C LEU A 287 -16.94 -9.83 -15.59
N PRO A 288 -17.29 -11.05 -16.03
CA PRO A 288 -16.32 -12.02 -16.55
C PRO A 288 -16.00 -11.74 -18.02
N VAL A 289 -14.93 -10.98 -18.29
CA VAL A 289 -14.43 -10.74 -19.66
C VAL A 289 -13.26 -11.67 -19.97
N PHE A 290 -13.49 -12.65 -20.85
CA PHE A 290 -12.52 -13.69 -21.25
C PHE A 290 -12.62 -13.99 -22.76
N ARG A 291 -11.51 -14.40 -23.40
CA ARG A 291 -11.54 -14.86 -24.80
C ARG A 291 -12.14 -16.26 -24.89
N THR A 292 -13.07 -16.45 -25.84
CA THR A 292 -13.64 -17.74 -26.22
C THR A 292 -13.33 -18.02 -27.70
N ALA A 293 -13.58 -19.26 -28.16
CA ALA A 293 -13.30 -19.70 -29.53
C ALA A 293 -14.02 -18.86 -30.62
N ASP A 294 -15.08 -18.12 -30.26
CA ASP A 294 -15.87 -17.28 -31.16
C ASP A 294 -15.43 -15.80 -31.21
N SER A 295 -14.25 -15.48 -30.66
CA SER A 295 -13.69 -14.12 -30.65
C SER A 295 -13.05 -13.78 -32.01
N PRO A 296 -13.38 -12.64 -32.65
CA PRO A 296 -12.67 -12.19 -33.84
C PRO A 296 -11.18 -12.03 -33.56
N GLN A 297 -10.33 -12.64 -34.38
CA GLN A 297 -8.88 -12.44 -34.32
C GLN A 297 -8.57 -10.99 -34.74
N PRO A 298 -7.67 -10.26 -34.05
CA PRO A 298 -7.14 -9.01 -34.61
C PRO A 298 -6.52 -9.33 -35.97
N ALA A 299 -6.83 -8.51 -36.97
CA ALA A 299 -6.33 -8.68 -38.33
C ALA A 299 -4.80 -8.69 -38.31
N SER A 300 -4.20 -9.87 -38.44
CA SER A 300 -2.79 -10.00 -38.76
C SER A 300 -2.61 -9.50 -40.18
N ASP A 301 -1.90 -8.40 -40.37
CA ASP A 301 -1.35 -7.99 -41.67
C ASP A 301 -0.51 -9.15 -42.23
N SER A 302 -1.12 -9.99 -43.07
CA SER A 302 -0.49 -11.16 -43.71
C SER A 302 -0.60 -11.10 -45.23
N SER A 303 -0.73 -9.91 -45.81
CA SER A 303 -0.87 -9.72 -47.26
C SER A 303 0.21 -8.85 -47.91
N LEU A 304 1.45 -8.86 -47.41
CA LEU A 304 2.63 -8.39 -48.15
C LEU A 304 3.87 -9.26 -47.86
N GLN A 305 3.84 -10.53 -48.29
CA GLN A 305 5.05 -11.31 -48.52
C GLN A 305 5.09 -11.77 -49.98
N VAL A 306 5.65 -10.95 -50.87
CA VAL A 306 6.39 -11.44 -52.04
C VAL A 306 7.52 -10.46 -52.35
N SER A 307 8.76 -10.98 -52.29
CA SER A 307 10.01 -10.42 -52.84
C SER A 307 10.77 -9.34 -52.08
N SER A 308 11.68 -9.74 -51.18
CA SER A 308 13.13 -9.52 -51.35
C SER A 308 13.90 -9.93 -50.10
N SER A 309 14.74 -10.95 -50.23
CA SER A 309 15.71 -11.39 -49.24
C SER A 309 16.85 -10.38 -49.11
N SER A 310 16.81 -9.54 -48.08
CA SER A 310 18.02 -8.96 -47.48
C SER A 310 17.77 -8.77 -45.98
N SER A 311 18.59 -9.47 -45.20
CA SER A 311 18.56 -9.52 -43.75
C SER A 311 18.98 -8.17 -43.15
N SER A 312 18.00 -7.32 -42.83
CA SER A 312 18.14 -6.25 -41.85
C SER A 312 17.22 -6.58 -40.66
N PHE A 313 17.80 -6.84 -39.49
CA PHE A 313 17.07 -7.01 -38.23
C PHE A 313 16.51 -5.64 -37.80
N GLY A 314 15.34 -5.29 -38.35
CA GLY A 314 14.54 -4.15 -37.90
C GLY A 314 13.83 -4.51 -36.60
N PHE A 315 14.07 -3.72 -35.56
CA PHE A 315 13.32 -3.74 -34.32
C PHE A 315 11.82 -3.62 -34.62
N ALA A 316 11.00 -4.48 -34.00
CA ALA A 316 9.57 -4.27 -33.93
C ALA A 316 9.35 -2.89 -33.30
N THR A 317 8.89 -1.94 -34.10
CA THR A 317 8.38 -0.66 -33.62
C THR A 317 7.31 -0.98 -32.57
N ALA A 318 7.49 -0.43 -31.38
CA ALA A 318 6.48 -0.47 -30.34
C ALA A 318 5.19 0.10 -30.93
N GLN A 319 4.22 -0.77 -31.20
CA GLN A 319 2.90 -0.36 -31.62
C GLN A 319 2.26 0.33 -30.41
N SER A 320 2.00 1.61 -30.60
CA SER A 320 1.60 2.62 -29.65
C SER A 320 0.29 2.27 -28.93
N ILE A 321 0.15 2.88 -27.75
CA ILE A 321 -1.06 3.05 -26.94
C ILE A 321 -2.07 3.96 -27.70
N ASP A 322 -2.29 3.71 -29.01
CA ASP A 322 -2.99 4.61 -29.93
C ASP A 322 -4.50 4.33 -30.02
N ALA A 323 -5.07 3.44 -29.19
CA ALA A 323 -6.49 3.10 -29.22
C ALA A 323 -7.42 4.20 -28.66
N ASP A 324 -6.87 5.24 -28.01
CA ASP A 324 -7.63 6.36 -27.42
C ASP A 324 -7.42 7.70 -28.20
N SER A 325 -6.79 7.66 -29.37
CA SER A 325 -6.48 8.82 -30.22
C SER A 325 -7.65 9.12 -31.19
N GLY A 326 -8.68 9.83 -30.72
CA GLY A 326 -9.84 10.18 -31.55
C GLY A 326 -10.69 11.33 -30.99
N GLU A 327 -11.59 11.88 -31.83
CA GLU A 327 -12.54 12.91 -31.42
C GLU A 327 -13.52 12.38 -30.35
N VAL A 328 -13.57 13.05 -29.20
CA VAL A 328 -14.44 12.69 -28.09
C VAL A 328 -15.73 13.51 -28.18
N ALA A 329 -16.89 12.84 -28.16
CA ALA A 329 -18.19 13.51 -28.16
C ALA A 329 -18.43 14.31 -26.85
N GLN A 330 -19.09 15.47 -26.96
CA GLN A 330 -19.39 16.35 -25.83
C GLN A 330 -20.24 15.63 -24.76
N PRO A 331 -19.88 15.69 -23.47
CA PRO A 331 -20.68 15.11 -22.41
C PRO A 331 -22.07 15.76 -22.28
N PRO A 332 -23.13 15.00 -21.96
CA PRO A 332 -24.49 15.53 -21.82
C PRO A 332 -24.68 16.46 -20.60
N ARG A 333 -23.76 16.45 -19.62
CA ARG A 333 -23.69 17.40 -18.51
C ARG A 333 -22.28 17.96 -18.39
N THR A 334 -22.06 19.15 -18.93
CA THR A 334 -20.78 19.87 -18.80
C THR A 334 -20.87 20.84 -17.63
N LYS A 335 -19.89 20.80 -16.72
CA LYS A 335 -19.74 21.79 -15.63
C LYS A 335 -18.87 22.97 -16.07
N VAL A 336 -18.19 22.83 -17.21
CA VAL A 336 -17.43 23.88 -17.87
C VAL A 336 -18.33 24.72 -18.77
N VAL A 337 -18.23 26.04 -18.62
CA VAL A 337 -18.89 26.98 -19.53
C VAL A 337 -17.95 27.26 -20.69
N VAL A 338 -18.34 26.86 -21.90
CA VAL A 338 -17.59 27.15 -23.13
C VAL A 338 -18.22 28.35 -23.81
N SER A 339 -17.42 29.39 -24.07
CA SER A 339 -17.86 30.58 -24.82
C SER A 339 -16.94 30.84 -26.00
N MET A 340 -17.53 30.94 -27.19
CA MET A 340 -16.80 31.24 -28.42
C MET A 340 -16.77 32.75 -28.65
N HIS A 341 -15.58 33.31 -28.80
CA HIS A 341 -15.34 34.71 -29.11
C HIS A 341 -14.68 34.83 -30.50
N SER A 342 -14.75 36.00 -31.13
CA SER A 342 -14.27 36.26 -32.50
C SER A 342 -12.75 36.07 -32.73
N GLY A 343 -12.00 35.63 -31.71
CA GLY A 343 -10.57 35.34 -31.79
C GLY A 343 -10.13 34.07 -31.03
N GLY A 344 -11.05 33.22 -30.57
CA GLY A 344 -10.73 31.99 -29.84
C GLY A 344 -11.87 31.44 -28.97
N THR A 345 -11.63 30.30 -28.33
CA THR A 345 -12.59 29.62 -27.43
C THR A 345 -12.13 29.76 -25.97
N GLU A 346 -13.04 30.21 -25.10
CA GLU A 346 -12.80 30.30 -23.65
C GLU A 346 -13.52 29.15 -22.92
N PHE A 347 -12.75 28.41 -22.12
CA PHE A 347 -13.23 27.41 -21.16
C PHE A 347 -13.20 28.01 -19.75
N TYR A 348 -14.36 28.24 -19.17
CA TYR A 348 -14.51 28.77 -17.81
C TYR A 348 -14.96 27.69 -16.82
N PHE A 349 -14.18 27.51 -15.75
CA PHE A 349 -14.45 26.64 -14.64
C PHE A 349 -14.97 27.48 -13.45
N PRO A 350 -16.27 27.40 -13.11
CA PRO A 350 -16.86 28.21 -12.05
C PRO A 350 -16.41 27.76 -10.65
N ALA A 351 -16.45 28.70 -9.71
CA ALA A 351 -16.31 28.40 -8.28
C ALA A 351 -17.44 27.46 -7.81
N LEU A 352 -17.17 26.67 -6.77
CA LEU A 352 -18.12 25.71 -6.18
C LEU A 352 -18.61 24.58 -7.13
N ARG A 353 -17.79 24.19 -8.13
CA ARG A 353 -18.08 23.09 -9.08
C ARG A 353 -18.26 21.70 -8.45
N THR A 354 -17.79 21.52 -7.21
CA THR A 354 -17.90 20.26 -6.43
C THR A 354 -18.46 20.55 -5.02
N PRO A 355 -19.75 20.94 -4.91
CA PRO A 355 -20.31 21.43 -3.64
C PRO A 355 -20.30 20.38 -2.52
N GLY A 356 -20.43 19.09 -2.85
CA GLY A 356 -20.36 18.00 -1.87
C GLY A 356 -18.99 17.84 -1.20
N ARG A 357 -17.89 18.04 -1.95
CA ARG A 357 -16.54 18.03 -1.39
C ARG A 357 -16.23 19.30 -0.61
N ALA A 358 -16.66 20.46 -1.11
CA ALA A 358 -16.55 21.72 -0.38
C ALA A 358 -17.27 21.63 0.98
N LEU A 359 -18.50 21.08 1.02
CA LEU A 359 -19.24 20.89 2.27
C LEU A 359 -18.51 19.94 3.24
N THR A 360 -17.97 18.83 2.73
CA THR A 360 -17.20 17.89 3.56
C THR A 360 -15.97 18.58 4.18
N LEU A 361 -15.18 19.30 3.37
CA LEU A 361 -14.01 20.03 3.85
C LEU A 361 -14.37 21.15 4.83
N LEU A 362 -15.50 21.84 4.62
CA LEU A 362 -16.03 22.83 5.55
C LEU A 362 -16.35 22.23 6.92
N VAL A 363 -17.07 21.09 6.95
CA VAL A 363 -17.41 20.42 8.21
C VAL A 363 -16.15 19.96 8.94
N VAL A 364 -15.19 19.37 8.24
CA VAL A 364 -13.90 18.96 8.84
C VAL A 364 -13.13 20.16 9.37
N SER A 365 -13.07 21.26 8.61
CA SER A 365 -12.43 22.51 9.05
C SER A 365 -13.10 23.07 10.31
N LEU A 366 -14.43 23.12 10.38
CA LEU A 366 -15.14 23.59 11.58
C LEU A 366 -14.80 22.76 12.83
N ILE A 367 -14.68 21.43 12.67
CA ILE A 367 -14.29 20.53 13.76
C ILE A 367 -12.83 20.78 14.18
N PHE A 368 -11.92 20.90 13.23
CA PHE A 368 -10.49 21.11 13.50
C PHE A 368 -10.24 22.50 14.11
N SER A 369 -10.85 23.56 13.59
CA SER A 369 -10.75 24.90 14.15
C SER A 369 -11.37 24.99 15.55
N GLY A 370 -12.47 24.28 15.81
CA GLY A 370 -13.04 24.15 17.15
C GLY A 370 -12.08 23.45 18.13
N ALA A 371 -11.38 22.41 17.68
CA ALA A 371 -10.35 21.74 18.46
C ALA A 371 -9.14 22.66 18.73
N VAL A 372 -8.63 23.38 17.72
CA VAL A 372 -7.53 24.35 17.87
C VAL A 372 -7.91 25.47 18.84
N TYR A 373 -9.12 26.03 18.74
CA TYR A 373 -9.63 27.04 19.67
C TYR A 373 -9.63 26.52 21.11
N ALA A 374 -10.10 25.28 21.33
CA ALA A 374 -10.08 24.63 22.63
C ALA A 374 -8.65 24.36 23.14
N LEU A 375 -7.71 23.98 22.27
CA LEU A 375 -6.30 23.77 22.64
C LEU A 375 -5.63 25.07 23.09
N ILE A 376 -5.92 26.19 22.41
CA ILE A 376 -5.41 27.52 22.74
C ILE A 376 -5.97 28.00 24.09
N HIS A 377 -7.27 27.81 24.35
CA HIS A 377 -7.90 28.26 25.60
C HIS A 377 -7.57 27.40 26.83
N ASN A 378 -7.13 26.15 26.63
CA ASN A 378 -6.83 25.21 27.71
C ASN A 378 -5.34 25.08 28.05
N ASN A 379 -4.48 26.02 27.62
CA ASN A 379 -3.04 26.07 27.91
C ASN A 379 -2.28 24.76 27.60
N VAL A 380 -2.67 24.07 26.52
CA VAL A 380 -1.97 22.86 26.03
C VAL A 380 -0.59 23.27 25.47
N PRO A 381 0.47 22.43 25.61
CA PRO A 381 1.81 22.79 25.18
C PRO A 381 1.86 23.37 23.76
N VAL A 382 2.52 24.52 23.63
CA VAL A 382 2.52 25.38 22.42
C VAL A 382 2.90 24.61 21.16
N LEU A 383 3.87 23.68 21.26
CA LEU A 383 4.32 22.88 20.13
C LEU A 383 3.23 21.93 19.59
N PHE A 384 2.44 21.30 20.49
CA PHE A 384 1.34 20.45 20.07
C PHE A 384 0.21 21.26 19.44
N THR A 385 -0.15 22.38 20.05
CA THR A 385 -1.14 23.32 19.52
C THR A 385 -0.71 23.89 18.17
N ALA A 386 0.58 24.20 17.98
CA ALA A 386 1.13 24.70 16.72
C ALA A 386 1.05 23.69 15.58
N VAL A 387 1.37 22.41 15.84
CA VAL A 387 1.25 21.34 14.83
C VAL A 387 -0.21 21.11 14.43
N PHE A 388 -1.11 21.16 15.41
CA PHE A 388 -2.55 20.99 15.17
C PHE A 388 -3.14 22.18 14.40
N ALA A 389 -2.74 23.40 14.76
CA ALA A 389 -3.13 24.63 14.05
C ALA A 389 -2.57 24.68 12.61
N LEU A 390 -1.33 24.20 12.40
CA LEU A 390 -0.77 24.08 11.06
C LEU A 390 -1.56 23.07 10.21
N SER A 391 -1.98 21.96 10.80
CA SER A 391 -2.82 20.96 10.13
C SER A 391 -4.19 21.52 9.76
N ASP A 392 -4.82 22.28 10.67
CA ASP A 392 -6.08 22.99 10.40
C ASP A 392 -5.94 24.00 9.25
N LEU A 393 -4.81 24.74 9.20
CA LEU A 393 -4.53 25.67 8.10
C LEU A 393 -4.52 24.98 6.72
N PHE A 394 -3.99 23.75 6.63
CA PHE A 394 -4.03 22.97 5.39
C PHE A 394 -5.46 22.55 4.99
N VAL A 395 -6.30 22.16 5.96
CA VAL A 395 -7.71 21.81 5.70
C VAL A 395 -8.50 23.04 5.27
N ILE A 396 -8.30 24.18 5.96
CA ILE A 396 -8.88 25.47 5.61
C ILE A 396 -8.47 25.86 4.19
N PHE A 397 -7.16 25.79 3.88
CA PHE A 397 -6.67 26.08 2.54
C PHE A 397 -7.30 25.18 1.48
N GLY A 398 -7.41 23.87 1.75
CA GLY A 398 -8.08 22.91 0.88
C GLY A 398 -9.57 23.25 0.66
N PHE A 399 -10.29 23.64 1.71
CA PHE A 399 -11.68 24.12 1.58
C PHE A 399 -11.75 25.36 0.67
N PHE A 400 -10.93 26.38 0.93
CA PHE A 400 -10.94 27.59 0.11
C PHE A 400 -10.58 27.30 -1.35
N HIS A 401 -9.62 26.39 -1.58
CA HIS A 401 -9.20 25.99 -2.92
C HIS A 401 -10.35 25.33 -3.70
N VAL A 402 -11.07 24.40 -3.07
CA VAL A 402 -12.18 23.68 -3.69
C VAL A 402 -13.43 24.57 -3.83
N ALA A 403 -13.73 25.39 -2.83
CA ALA A 403 -14.94 26.21 -2.81
C ALA A 403 -14.84 27.44 -3.74
N PHE A 404 -13.69 28.13 -3.74
CA PHE A 404 -13.52 29.42 -4.43
C PHE A 404 -12.49 29.39 -5.57
N GLY A 405 -11.88 28.24 -5.85
CA GLY A 405 -11.01 28.05 -7.00
C GLY A 405 -11.79 28.25 -8.30
N SER A 406 -11.33 29.19 -9.11
CA SER A 406 -11.87 29.43 -10.45
C SER A 406 -10.73 29.45 -11.47
N MET A 407 -10.98 28.88 -12.64
CA MET A 407 -9.98 28.74 -13.69
C MET A 407 -10.58 29.17 -15.04
N ARG A 408 -9.78 29.86 -15.84
CA ARG A 408 -10.11 30.26 -17.21
C ARG A 408 -8.99 29.83 -18.14
N ILE A 409 -9.35 29.14 -19.22
CA ILE A 409 -8.44 28.78 -20.30
C ILE A 409 -8.97 29.45 -21.56
N PHE A 410 -8.21 30.35 -22.16
CA PHE A 410 -8.51 30.93 -23.46
C PHE A 410 -7.53 30.35 -24.49
N VAL A 411 -8.08 29.77 -25.56
CA VAL A 411 -7.31 29.21 -26.67
C VAL A 411 -7.63 30.02 -27.93
N GLY A 412 -6.65 30.81 -28.40
CA GLY A 412 -6.85 31.72 -29.51
C GLY A 412 -5.62 32.59 -29.77
N ASN A 413 -5.57 33.26 -30.92
CA ASN A 413 -4.48 34.18 -31.28
C ASN A 413 -3.05 33.58 -31.21
N GLY A 414 -2.90 32.27 -31.46
CA GLY A 414 -1.58 31.60 -31.45
C GLY A 414 -1.01 31.30 -30.06
N GLU A 415 -1.78 31.51 -28.99
CA GLU A 415 -1.36 31.27 -27.61
C GLU A 415 -2.47 30.60 -26.77
N ILE A 416 -2.05 29.86 -25.73
CA ILE A 416 -2.95 29.42 -24.65
C ILE A 416 -2.75 30.38 -23.47
N GLN A 417 -3.82 31.07 -23.08
CA GLN A 417 -3.83 31.89 -21.87
C GLN A 417 -4.54 31.12 -20.75
N SER A 418 -3.86 30.90 -19.62
CA SER A 418 -4.46 30.31 -18.43
C SER A 418 -4.45 31.29 -17.26
N ARG A 419 -5.58 31.36 -16.57
CA ARG A 419 -5.75 32.18 -15.35
C ARG A 419 -6.41 31.32 -14.28
N GLY A 420 -5.64 30.96 -13.25
CA GLY A 420 -6.12 30.19 -12.11
C GLY A 420 -5.89 30.94 -10.81
N GLY A 421 -6.93 31.06 -9.97
CA GLY A 421 -6.82 31.68 -8.65
C GLY A 421 -8.15 31.74 -7.91
N PHE A 422 -8.09 32.17 -6.64
CA PHE A 422 -9.26 32.43 -5.81
C PHE A 422 -10.10 33.55 -6.44
N LEU A 423 -11.38 33.29 -6.72
CA LEU A 423 -12.33 34.29 -7.26
C LEU A 423 -11.84 35.01 -8.54
N GLY A 424 -10.95 34.38 -9.30
CA GLY A 424 -10.45 34.93 -10.57
C GLY A 424 -9.26 35.87 -10.46
N PHE A 425 -8.69 36.09 -9.27
CA PHE A 425 -7.51 36.95 -9.07
C PHE A 425 -6.16 36.28 -9.40
N GLY A 426 -6.18 35.19 -10.17
CA GLY A 426 -4.98 34.51 -10.63
C GLY A 426 -4.11 35.35 -11.57
N ALA A 427 -2.80 35.13 -11.53
CA ALA A 427 -1.88 35.67 -12.52
C ALA A 427 -2.17 35.07 -13.90
N LEU A 428 -2.25 35.92 -14.92
CA LEU A 428 -2.41 35.50 -16.31
C LEU A 428 -1.10 34.88 -16.80
N ARG A 429 -1.14 33.61 -17.21
CA ARG A 429 -0.01 32.92 -17.83
C ARG A 429 -0.29 32.75 -19.31
N ARG A 430 0.66 33.12 -20.17
CA ARG A 430 0.55 33.00 -21.62
C ARG A 430 1.61 32.02 -22.10
N THR A 431 1.20 31.05 -22.89
CA THR A 431 2.09 30.04 -23.48
C THR A 431 1.86 30.01 -24.99
N PRO A 432 2.86 30.38 -25.82
CA PRO A 432 2.75 30.32 -27.28
C PRO A 432 2.59 28.88 -27.77
N PHE A 433 1.82 28.64 -28.85
CA PHE A 433 1.65 27.30 -29.41
C PHE A 433 2.98 26.65 -29.83
N SER A 434 3.97 27.45 -30.23
CA SER A 434 5.30 26.98 -30.62
C SER A 434 6.09 26.31 -29.49
N GLU A 435 5.71 26.53 -28.23
CA GLU A 435 6.38 25.97 -27.04
C GLU A 435 5.68 24.73 -26.49
N ILE A 436 4.52 24.37 -27.02
CA ILE A 436 3.69 23.26 -26.51
C ILE A 436 4.08 21.97 -27.21
N VAL A 437 4.27 20.90 -26.43
CA VAL A 437 4.51 19.54 -26.94
C VAL A 437 3.20 18.75 -26.96
N SER A 438 2.50 18.70 -25.84
CA SER A 438 1.20 18.04 -25.72
C SER A 438 0.40 18.60 -24.54
N VAL A 439 -0.92 18.39 -24.57
CA VAL A 439 -1.83 18.72 -23.48
C VAL A 439 -2.52 17.43 -23.07
N VAL A 440 -2.30 16.97 -21.85
CA VAL A 440 -2.79 15.66 -21.40
C VAL A 440 -3.73 15.77 -20.19
N PRO A 441 -4.83 15.02 -20.17
CA PRO A 441 -5.63 14.81 -18.97
C PRO A 441 -4.86 13.88 -18.02
N VAL A 442 -4.79 14.24 -16.75
CA VAL A 442 -4.06 13.54 -15.70
C VAL A 442 -5.02 13.14 -14.59
N GLY A 443 -5.15 11.84 -14.32
CA GLY A 443 -5.95 11.31 -13.22
C GLY A 443 -5.15 11.16 -11.93
N THR A 444 -5.74 11.50 -10.78
CA THR A 444 -5.14 11.20 -9.46
C THR A 444 -5.35 9.74 -9.08
N VAL A 445 -4.30 9.05 -8.63
CA VAL A 445 -4.39 7.67 -8.12
C VAL A 445 -5.22 7.62 -6.83
N GLN A 446 -6.27 6.80 -6.82
CA GLN A 446 -7.16 6.67 -5.66
C GLN A 446 -6.67 5.57 -4.72
N GLN A 447 -6.41 5.93 -3.46
CA GLN A 447 -6.16 4.98 -2.37
C GLN A 447 -7.49 4.48 -1.78
N GLY A 448 -7.80 3.19 -1.99
CA GLY A 448 -8.74 2.44 -1.15
C GLY A 448 -10.25 2.75 -1.23
N GLY A 449 -10.78 3.33 -2.32
CA GLY A 449 -12.23 3.60 -2.49
C GLY A 449 -12.85 3.02 -3.77
N ASN A 450 -14.18 2.86 -3.78
CA ASN A 450 -14.97 2.50 -4.97
C ASN A 450 -14.87 3.59 -6.06
N SER A 451 -15.06 3.17 -7.32
CA SER A 451 -14.66 3.78 -8.60
C SER A 451 -15.28 5.13 -8.99
N ASP A 452 -15.99 5.83 -8.11
CA ASP A 452 -16.86 6.95 -8.51
C ASP A 452 -16.33 8.36 -8.17
N ASN A 453 -15.12 8.49 -7.60
CA ASN A 453 -14.63 9.80 -7.12
C ASN A 453 -13.23 10.20 -7.63
N SER A 454 -12.84 9.69 -8.80
CA SER A 454 -11.56 10.04 -9.42
C SER A 454 -11.58 11.49 -9.94
N ILE A 455 -10.54 12.24 -9.60
CA ILE A 455 -10.39 13.65 -9.97
C ILE A 455 -9.36 13.76 -11.09
N TYR A 456 -9.70 14.54 -12.11
CA TYR A 456 -8.84 14.78 -13.26
C TYR A 456 -8.35 16.23 -13.28
N ALA A 457 -7.11 16.41 -13.72
CA ALA A 457 -6.50 17.70 -13.99
C ALA A 457 -5.98 17.72 -15.43
N ILE A 458 -5.99 18.88 -16.08
CA ILE A 458 -5.43 19.08 -17.41
C ILE A 458 -4.06 19.71 -17.25
N ARG A 459 -3.01 19.04 -17.76
CA ARG A 459 -1.63 19.53 -17.72
C ARG A 459 -1.10 19.77 -19.12
N LEU A 460 -0.36 20.85 -19.26
CA LEU A 460 0.36 21.24 -20.46
C LEU A 460 1.85 20.91 -20.30
N LEU A 461 2.42 20.24 -21.29
CA LEU A 461 3.84 19.94 -21.40
C LEU A 461 4.51 20.89 -22.38
N THR A 462 5.52 21.62 -21.91
CA THR A 462 6.30 22.55 -22.73
C THR A 462 7.56 21.88 -23.29
N LYS A 463 8.12 22.40 -24.39
CA LYS A 463 9.39 21.93 -25.00
C LYS A 463 10.58 21.97 -24.04
N THR A 464 10.51 22.80 -22.99
CA THR A 464 11.53 22.91 -21.93
C THR A 464 11.37 21.84 -20.84
N GLY A 465 10.40 20.93 -20.96
CA GLY A 465 10.12 19.88 -19.98
C GLY A 465 9.29 20.34 -18.77
N LYS A 466 8.85 21.60 -18.72
CA LYS A 466 8.04 22.13 -17.63
C LYS A 466 6.58 21.69 -17.77
N LYS A 467 6.03 21.12 -16.68
CA LYS A 467 4.61 20.74 -16.55
C LYS A 467 3.81 21.89 -15.95
N LEU A 468 2.77 22.35 -16.63
CA LEU A 468 1.90 23.45 -16.18
C LEU A 468 0.45 22.96 -16.05
N THR A 469 -0.15 23.08 -14.86
CA THR A 469 -1.57 22.77 -14.66
C THR A 469 -2.44 23.88 -15.25
N LEU A 470 -3.31 23.53 -16.21
CA LEU A 470 -4.26 24.45 -16.85
C LEU A 470 -5.62 24.46 -16.14
N ALA A 471 -6.09 23.27 -15.74
CA ALA A 471 -7.28 23.09 -14.92
C ALA A 471 -7.10 21.90 -13.99
N ASP A 472 -7.72 21.92 -12.81
CA ASP A 472 -7.81 20.77 -11.89
C ASP A 472 -9.28 20.50 -11.50
N GLU A 473 -9.56 19.58 -10.58
CA GLU A 473 -10.91 19.33 -10.03
C GLU A 473 -12.01 19.05 -11.07
N ILE A 474 -11.67 18.28 -12.12
CA ILE A 474 -12.64 17.79 -13.10
C ILE A 474 -13.14 16.43 -12.63
N SER A 475 -14.46 16.29 -12.45
CA SER A 475 -15.07 15.06 -11.88
C SER A 475 -15.30 13.93 -12.89
N SER A 476 -15.13 14.18 -14.19
CA SER A 476 -15.40 13.20 -15.25
C SER A 476 -14.21 13.00 -16.17
N ARG A 477 -13.84 11.73 -16.41
CA ARG A 477 -12.80 11.34 -17.38
C ARG A 477 -13.16 11.82 -18.78
N GLN A 478 -14.42 11.67 -19.17
CA GLN A 478 -14.92 12.06 -20.48
C GLN A 478 -14.87 13.58 -20.67
N GLU A 479 -15.24 14.34 -19.63
CA GLU A 479 -15.16 15.82 -19.67
C GLU A 479 -13.71 16.29 -19.81
N ALA A 480 -12.77 15.69 -19.08
CA ALA A 480 -11.35 16.01 -19.20
C ALA A 480 -10.79 15.70 -20.60
N ARG A 481 -11.13 14.54 -21.18
CA ARG A 481 -10.70 14.16 -22.54
C ARG A 481 -11.34 15.03 -23.62
N TRP A 482 -12.60 15.38 -23.47
CA TRP A 482 -13.30 16.29 -24.40
C TRP A 482 -12.69 17.70 -24.38
N ILE A 483 -12.35 18.25 -23.22
CA ILE A 483 -11.70 19.56 -23.15
C ILE A 483 -10.33 19.51 -23.83
N VAL A 484 -9.56 18.44 -23.61
CA VAL A 484 -8.24 18.26 -24.25
C VAL A 484 -8.38 18.16 -25.76
N SER A 485 -9.33 17.38 -26.28
CA SER A 485 -9.52 17.25 -27.73
C SER A 485 -9.88 18.59 -28.40
N GLN A 486 -10.67 19.43 -27.72
CA GLN A 486 -10.99 20.78 -28.20
C GLN A 486 -9.76 21.71 -28.15
N ILE A 487 -8.97 21.66 -27.08
CA ILE A 487 -7.74 22.46 -26.95
C ILE A 487 -6.72 22.07 -28.04
N GLU A 488 -6.50 20.78 -28.27
CA GLU A 488 -5.56 20.28 -29.27
C GLU A 488 -5.99 20.60 -30.70
N SER A 489 -7.29 20.44 -30.99
CA SER A 489 -7.88 20.82 -32.28
C SER A 489 -7.71 22.32 -32.57
N LEU A 490 -7.97 23.19 -31.57
CA LEU A 490 -7.83 24.64 -31.71
C LEU A 490 -6.37 25.11 -31.75
N ALA A 491 -5.45 24.36 -31.16
CA ALA A 491 -4.00 24.66 -31.15
C ALA A 491 -3.24 24.07 -32.36
N GLY A 492 -3.89 23.22 -33.18
CA GLY A 492 -3.25 22.54 -34.30
C GLY A 492 -2.27 21.44 -33.87
N LEU A 493 -2.46 20.86 -32.68
CA LEU A 493 -1.64 19.78 -32.15
C LEU A 493 -2.21 18.41 -32.59
N LYS A 494 -1.37 17.36 -32.57
CA LYS A 494 -1.83 15.99 -32.80
C LYS A 494 -2.79 15.61 -31.67
N THR A 495 -4.02 15.22 -32.01
CA THR A 495 -5.03 14.80 -31.03
C THR A 495 -4.54 13.59 -30.25
N ASP A 496 -4.27 13.79 -28.96
CA ASP A 496 -3.76 12.79 -28.04
C ASP A 496 -4.52 12.84 -26.71
N THR A 497 -5.67 12.16 -26.67
CA THR A 497 -6.59 12.22 -25.50
C THR A 497 -6.30 11.16 -24.44
N HIS A 498 -5.12 10.54 -24.44
CA HIS A 498 -4.77 9.54 -23.44
C HIS A 498 -4.71 10.17 -22.05
N VAL A 499 -5.24 9.46 -21.04
CA VAL A 499 -5.23 9.95 -19.66
C VAL A 499 -3.97 9.43 -18.98
N GLU A 500 -3.02 10.31 -18.68
CA GLU A 500 -1.85 9.98 -17.86
C GLU A 500 -2.27 9.76 -16.40
N VAL A 501 -1.56 8.88 -15.70
CA VAL A 501 -1.82 8.58 -14.28
C VAL A 501 -0.66 9.12 -13.47
N ASP A 502 -0.92 10.09 -12.59
CA ASP A 502 0.12 10.66 -11.73
C ASP A 502 0.34 9.74 -10.53
N LEU A 503 1.32 8.85 -10.63
CA LEU A 503 1.77 8.04 -9.51
C LEU A 503 2.57 8.95 -8.54
N PRO A 504 2.21 9.02 -7.25
CA PRO A 504 3.03 9.76 -6.30
C PRO A 504 4.43 9.12 -6.27
N LEU A 505 5.49 9.94 -6.34
CA LEU A 505 6.92 9.56 -6.40
C LEU A 505 7.47 9.04 -7.75
N GLY A 506 7.05 9.59 -8.89
CA GLY A 506 7.86 9.51 -10.13
C GLY A 506 8.08 8.11 -10.71
N VAL A 507 7.30 7.11 -10.29
CA VAL A 507 7.34 5.74 -10.82
C VAL A 507 6.66 5.74 -12.19
N GLN A 508 7.41 5.45 -13.25
CA GLN A 508 6.87 5.21 -14.59
C GLN A 508 6.00 3.94 -14.58
N ALA A 509 4.82 4.01 -15.19
CA ALA A 509 3.99 2.81 -15.41
C ALA A 509 4.75 1.86 -16.34
N GLN A 510 5.10 0.66 -15.85
CA GLN A 510 5.65 -0.38 -16.71
C GLN A 510 4.65 -0.70 -17.84
N PRO A 511 5.09 -0.74 -19.12
CA PRO A 511 4.21 -1.12 -20.21
C PRO A 511 3.72 -2.56 -20.00
N VAL A 512 2.42 -2.76 -20.27
CA VAL A 512 1.75 -4.06 -20.18
C VAL A 512 2.44 -5.03 -21.14
N GLN A 513 3.13 -6.04 -20.59
CA GLN A 513 3.59 -7.18 -21.39
C GLN A 513 2.39 -8.11 -21.65
N LEU A 514 1.85 -8.06 -22.87
CA LEU A 514 0.97 -9.11 -23.39
C LEU A 514 1.75 -10.43 -23.47
N ARG A 515 1.66 -11.28 -22.44
CA ARG A 515 2.20 -12.66 -22.51
C ARG A 515 1.21 -13.56 -23.23
N GLY A 516 1.68 -14.16 -24.33
CA GLY A 516 1.05 -15.33 -24.95
C GLY A 516 1.34 -16.61 -24.18
N ALA A 517 0.34 -17.50 -24.19
CA ALA A 517 0.30 -18.92 -23.77
C ALA A 517 0.22 -19.26 -22.25
N PRO A 518 -0.55 -20.31 -21.88
CA PRO A 518 -1.07 -20.49 -20.53
C PRO A 518 -0.07 -21.18 -19.60
N GLY A 519 0.55 -20.40 -18.71
CA GLY A 519 1.28 -20.90 -17.55
C GLY A 519 0.33 -21.31 -16.43
N THR A 520 0.69 -22.37 -15.70
CA THR A 520 -0.08 -22.98 -14.60
C THR A 520 -0.62 -21.95 -13.61
N VAL A 521 -1.95 -21.86 -13.57
CA VAL A 521 -2.71 -20.91 -12.76
C VAL A 521 -2.63 -21.29 -11.28
N ARG A 522 -2.01 -20.44 -10.46
CA ARG A 522 -2.01 -20.56 -9.00
C ARG A 522 -2.63 -19.31 -8.40
N VAL A 523 -3.94 -19.36 -8.19
CA VAL A 523 -4.69 -18.28 -7.55
C VAL A 523 -4.69 -18.48 -6.04
N GLN A 524 -4.27 -17.45 -5.31
CA GLN A 524 -4.50 -17.32 -3.88
C GLN A 524 -5.50 -16.17 -3.69
N THR A 525 -6.77 -16.49 -3.49
CA THR A 525 -7.85 -15.49 -3.35
C THR A 525 -8.11 -15.10 -1.91
N SER A 526 -8.38 -13.80 -1.75
CA SER A 526 -9.07 -13.21 -0.60
C SER A 526 -10.49 -13.80 -0.51
N GLY A 527 -10.67 -14.83 0.31
CA GLY A 527 -11.96 -15.44 0.57
C GLY A 527 -12.91 -14.45 1.27
N SER A 528 -14.14 -14.33 0.77
CA SER A 528 -15.18 -13.53 1.40
C SER A 528 -15.47 -14.04 2.83
N SER A 529 -15.02 -13.29 3.81
CA SER A 529 -15.08 -13.56 5.26
C SER A 529 -16.43 -13.23 5.89
N TRP A 530 -17.44 -12.87 5.07
CA TRP A 530 -18.70 -12.31 5.53
C TRP A 530 -19.49 -13.22 6.49
N VAL A 531 -19.35 -14.55 6.36
CA VAL A 531 -20.07 -15.50 7.24
C VAL A 531 -19.46 -15.49 8.65
N ALA A 532 -18.14 -15.31 8.75
CA ALA A 532 -17.44 -15.18 10.01
C ALA A 532 -17.74 -13.86 10.70
N PHE A 533 -17.78 -12.81 9.89
CA PHE A 533 -18.26 -11.52 10.30
C PHE A 533 -19.73 -11.59 10.76
N ALA A 534 -20.67 -12.22 10.03
CA ALA A 534 -22.09 -12.26 10.39
C ALA A 534 -22.40 -12.98 11.72
N VAL A 535 -21.73 -14.10 12.01
CA VAL A 535 -21.90 -14.83 13.28
C VAL A 535 -21.25 -14.09 14.45
N PHE A 536 -20.06 -13.50 14.25
CA PHE A 536 -19.43 -12.60 15.21
C PHE A 536 -20.32 -11.35 15.47
N GLY A 537 -20.92 -10.79 14.42
CA GLY A 537 -21.87 -9.68 14.49
C GLY A 537 -23.12 -9.99 15.27
N ALA A 538 -23.73 -11.15 15.02
CA ALA A 538 -24.89 -11.60 15.78
C ALA A 538 -24.56 -11.75 17.28
N MET A 539 -23.36 -12.21 17.62
CA MET A 539 -22.91 -12.34 19.00
C MET A 539 -22.66 -10.98 19.67
N VAL A 540 -22.01 -10.04 18.98
CA VAL A 540 -21.77 -8.67 19.48
C VAL A 540 -23.09 -7.88 19.60
N LEU A 541 -24.01 -8.01 18.65
CA LEU A 541 -25.33 -7.37 18.69
C LEU A 541 -26.22 -7.95 19.82
N ALA A 542 -26.16 -9.27 20.05
CA ALA A 542 -26.86 -9.90 21.17
C ALA A 542 -26.33 -9.42 22.54
N LEU A 543 -25.01 -9.22 22.67
CA LEU A 543 -24.39 -8.64 23.86
C LEU A 543 -24.77 -7.16 24.06
N PHE A 544 -24.88 -6.39 22.98
CA PHE A 544 -25.33 -4.99 23.02
C PHE A 544 -26.79 -4.86 23.46
N ALA A 545 -27.68 -5.72 22.93
CA ALA A 545 -29.09 -5.77 23.33
C ALA A 545 -29.26 -6.14 24.82
N TRP A 546 -28.35 -6.96 25.36
CA TRP A 546 -28.30 -7.29 26.78
C TRP A 546 -27.88 -6.09 27.66
N GLN A 547 -26.92 -5.27 27.20
CA GLN A 547 -26.43 -4.08 27.93
C GLN A 547 -27.44 -2.92 27.98
N GLY A 548 -28.20 -2.70 26.91
CA GLY A 548 -29.22 -1.63 26.86
C GLY A 548 -30.31 -1.78 27.94
N ARG A 549 -30.52 -2.99 28.47
CA ARG A 549 -31.50 -3.27 29.53
C ARG A 549 -31.05 -2.83 30.93
N TRP A 550 -29.76 -2.58 31.16
CA TRP A 550 -29.21 -2.19 32.47
C TRP A 550 -28.80 -0.70 32.59
N LEU A 551 -28.49 -0.03 31.48
CA LEU A 551 -27.97 1.34 31.47
C LEU A 551 -29.03 2.45 31.66
N PHE A 552 -30.32 2.18 31.47
CA PHE A 552 -31.40 3.18 31.58
C PHE A 552 -32.16 3.17 32.93
N ALA A 553 -31.67 2.42 33.93
CA ALA A 553 -32.38 2.19 35.19
C ALA A 553 -31.89 2.98 36.41
N GLY A 554 -30.89 3.88 36.32
CA GLY A 554 -30.39 4.62 37.50
C GLY A 554 -29.84 6.01 37.17
N GLY A 555 -30.56 7.06 37.55
CA GLY A 555 -30.20 8.46 37.30
C GLY A 555 -29.49 9.19 38.46
N GLY A 556 -29.21 10.49 38.24
CA GLY A 556 -29.18 11.52 39.30
C GLY A 556 -27.82 12.11 39.74
N HIS A 557 -27.49 13.28 39.18
CA HIS A 557 -26.83 14.47 39.78
C HIS A 557 -25.47 14.47 40.54
N SER A 558 -24.60 15.37 40.02
CA SER A 558 -23.89 16.49 40.69
C SER A 558 -22.55 16.30 41.43
N VAL A 559 -21.80 17.40 41.45
CA VAL A 559 -20.34 17.56 41.51
C VAL A 559 -19.88 18.19 42.84
N ARG A 560 -18.91 17.59 43.56
CA ARG A 560 -17.77 18.25 44.30
C ARG A 560 -16.84 17.18 44.92
N ALA A 561 -15.58 17.00 44.48
CA ALA A 561 -14.32 17.71 44.82
C ALA A 561 -13.73 17.38 46.21
N ASN A 562 -12.76 16.44 46.29
CA ASN A 562 -11.40 16.70 46.79
C ASN A 562 -10.46 15.47 46.73
N SER A 563 -9.36 15.70 46.02
CA SER A 563 -7.99 15.19 46.08
C SER A 563 -7.56 14.20 47.18
N ALA A 564 -6.91 13.09 46.79
CA ALA A 564 -5.46 12.91 46.99
C ALA A 564 -4.91 11.66 46.27
N ARG A 565 -3.66 11.82 45.80
CA ARG A 565 -2.72 10.92 45.10
C ARG A 565 -2.68 9.47 45.60
N VAL A 566 -2.36 8.52 44.72
CA VAL A 566 -0.99 7.97 44.55
C VAL A 566 -0.94 6.98 43.39
N SER A 567 0.17 7.08 42.66
CA SER A 567 0.61 6.40 41.44
C SER A 567 0.83 4.89 41.63
N SER A 568 0.64 4.09 40.57
CA SER A 568 1.66 3.13 40.10
C SER A 568 1.24 2.46 38.78
N ARG A 569 2.26 2.09 38.01
CA ARG A 569 2.31 1.89 36.55
C ARG A 569 2.97 0.54 36.29
N ALA A 570 2.55 -0.18 35.25
CA ALA A 570 3.40 -1.12 34.50
C ALA A 570 2.80 -1.45 33.10
N PRO A 571 3.61 -1.87 32.09
CA PRO A 571 3.53 -1.34 30.72
C PRO A 571 3.30 -2.37 29.58
N THR A 572 2.88 -1.90 28.40
CA THR A 572 2.82 -2.67 27.12
C THR A 572 3.30 -1.86 25.91
N ALA A 573 4.18 -2.51 25.12
CA ALA A 573 4.60 -2.37 23.71
C ALA A 573 4.49 -1.00 22.99
N SER A 574 5.66 -0.44 22.65
CA SER A 574 5.83 0.84 21.96
C SER A 574 5.60 0.76 20.44
N SER A 575 4.69 1.62 19.96
CA SER A 575 4.75 2.20 18.63
C SER A 575 5.88 3.24 18.63
N THR A 576 6.96 2.98 17.89
CA THR A 576 8.09 3.92 17.77
C THR A 576 7.65 5.15 16.99
N LYS A 577 7.47 6.28 17.68
CA LYS A 577 7.48 7.61 17.05
C LYS A 577 8.85 7.81 16.37
N PRO A 578 8.94 8.46 15.19
CA PRO A 578 10.23 8.83 14.63
C PRO A 578 10.94 9.76 15.62
N VAL A 579 12.11 9.35 16.10
CA VAL A 579 12.95 10.19 16.96
C VAL A 579 13.65 11.18 16.02
N THR A 580 13.48 12.47 16.28
CA THR A 580 14.18 13.52 15.52
C THR A 580 15.69 13.34 15.67
N PRO A 581 16.45 13.29 14.55
CA PRO A 581 17.90 13.25 14.61
C PRO A 581 18.44 14.41 15.44
N ARG A 582 19.51 14.17 16.21
CA ARG A 582 20.29 15.26 16.80
C ARG A 582 20.90 16.07 15.65
N VAL A 583 20.93 17.39 15.80
CA VAL A 583 21.65 18.27 14.88
C VAL A 583 23.01 18.54 15.52
N PHE A 584 24.08 18.12 14.87
CA PHE A 584 25.44 18.41 15.30
C PHE A 584 25.97 19.63 14.53
N SER A 585 26.54 20.60 15.25
CA SER A 585 27.04 21.86 14.68
C SER A 585 28.39 21.72 13.96
N GLY A 586 29.00 20.53 13.98
CA GLY A 586 30.30 20.23 13.38
C GLY A 586 30.90 18.92 13.93
N PRO A 587 32.13 18.59 13.50
CA PRO A 587 32.88 17.42 13.99
C PRO A 587 33.06 17.44 15.51
N LEU A 588 33.16 16.27 16.13
CA LEU A 588 33.32 16.10 17.57
C LEU A 588 34.56 16.85 18.10
N THR A 589 34.35 17.80 19.00
CA THR A 589 35.43 18.57 19.66
C THR A 589 35.91 17.89 20.94
N ASP A 590 37.08 18.28 21.49
CA ASP A 590 37.56 17.75 22.77
C ASP A 590 36.55 17.98 23.92
N ALA A 591 35.92 19.15 23.95
CA ALA A 591 34.87 19.46 24.92
C ALA A 591 33.62 18.59 24.74
N ASP A 592 33.26 18.24 23.49
CA ASP A 592 32.18 17.29 23.23
C ASP A 592 32.54 15.87 23.66
N VAL A 593 33.79 15.45 23.46
CA VAL A 593 34.30 14.15 23.92
C VAL A 593 34.15 14.03 25.43
N ASP A 594 34.68 14.98 26.20
CA ASP A 594 34.60 14.96 27.66
C ASP A 594 33.14 14.91 28.14
N ARG A 595 32.25 15.67 27.48
CA ARG A 595 30.81 15.63 27.76
C ARG A 595 30.21 14.26 27.46
N VAL A 596 30.49 13.68 26.27
CA VAL A 596 29.94 12.36 25.88
C VAL A 596 30.45 11.27 26.83
N LEU A 597 31.74 11.28 27.17
CA LEU A 597 32.32 10.28 28.08
C LEU A 597 31.76 10.37 29.51
N ALA A 598 31.18 11.51 29.90
CA ALA A 598 30.46 11.68 31.16
C ALA A 598 29.01 11.15 31.12
N LEU A 599 28.43 10.89 29.93
CA LEU A 599 27.07 10.34 29.80
C LEU A 599 27.00 8.86 30.19
N PRO A 600 25.80 8.32 30.51
CA PRO A 600 25.60 6.88 30.66
C PRO A 600 25.89 6.10 29.35
N ALA A 601 26.26 4.82 29.48
CA ALA A 601 26.60 3.96 28.33
C ALA A 601 25.54 3.93 27.19
N PRO A 602 24.22 3.87 27.45
CA PRO A 602 23.22 3.94 26.39
C PRO A 602 23.26 5.26 25.59
N GLU A 603 23.43 6.39 26.28
CA GLU A 603 23.47 7.70 25.64
C GLU A 603 24.78 7.93 24.88
N GLN A 604 25.90 7.41 25.40
CA GLN A 604 27.18 7.35 24.69
C GLN A 604 27.05 6.60 23.36
N ALA A 605 26.51 5.39 23.42
CA ALA A 605 26.34 4.53 22.26
C ALA A 605 25.43 5.17 21.20
N GLU A 606 24.31 5.77 21.64
CA GLU A 606 23.40 6.48 20.74
C GLU A 606 24.03 7.70 20.08
N GLU A 607 24.72 8.57 20.84
CA GLU A 607 25.32 9.77 20.25
C GLU A 607 26.50 9.44 19.32
N LEU A 608 27.40 8.55 19.75
CA LEU A 608 28.57 8.19 18.94
C LEU A 608 28.18 7.46 17.65
N LEU A 609 27.19 6.55 17.69
CA LEU A 609 26.68 5.89 16.48
C LEU A 609 25.95 6.87 15.56
N GLU A 610 25.15 7.79 16.10
CA GLU A 610 24.44 8.82 15.32
C GLU A 610 25.43 9.75 14.61
N ARG A 611 26.51 10.16 15.28
CA ARG A 611 27.60 10.93 14.67
C ARG A 611 28.41 10.12 13.66
N ALA A 612 28.66 8.84 13.92
CA ALA A 612 29.34 7.96 12.97
C ALA A 612 28.55 7.80 11.66
N ILE A 613 27.21 7.70 11.74
CA ILE A 613 26.32 7.70 10.57
C ILE A 613 26.45 9.02 9.78
N GLU A 614 26.70 10.15 10.45
CA GLU A 614 26.99 11.44 9.81
C GLU A 614 28.46 11.59 9.36
N HIS A 615 29.22 10.48 9.32
CA HIS A 615 30.62 10.40 8.90
C HIS A 615 31.62 11.18 9.77
N ASP A 616 31.33 11.37 11.06
CA ASP A 616 32.29 11.91 12.03
C ASP A 616 33.34 10.85 12.40
N ALA A 617 34.52 10.95 11.79
CA ALA A 617 35.62 10.00 11.98
C ALA A 617 36.09 9.93 13.44
N ARG A 618 36.02 11.03 14.18
CA ARG A 618 36.46 11.09 15.57
C ARG A 618 35.43 10.41 16.48
N ALA A 619 34.14 10.60 16.23
CA ALA A 619 33.10 9.88 16.94
C ALA A 619 33.21 8.36 16.75
N LEU A 620 33.55 7.92 15.53
CA LEU A 620 33.78 6.50 15.24
C LEU A 620 34.99 5.94 16.01
N GLU A 621 36.10 6.69 16.11
CA GLU A 621 37.27 6.26 16.89
C GLU A 621 36.91 6.05 18.37
N PHE A 622 36.18 7.00 18.97
CA PHE A 622 35.72 6.86 20.36
C PHE A 622 34.65 5.77 20.52
N PHE A 623 33.83 5.53 19.51
CA PHE A 623 32.89 4.42 19.49
C PHE A 623 33.63 3.08 19.61
N GLU A 624 34.64 2.86 18.77
CA GLU A 624 35.41 1.60 18.75
C GLU A 624 36.14 1.35 20.08
N GLN A 625 36.66 2.41 20.72
CA GLN A 625 37.33 2.29 22.03
C GLN A 625 36.39 1.90 23.17
N ARG A 626 35.08 2.15 23.04
CA ARG A 626 34.11 2.08 24.14
C ARG A 626 33.09 0.96 24.01
N VAL A 627 32.84 0.49 22.79
CA VAL A 627 31.76 -0.47 22.49
C VAL A 627 31.83 -1.76 23.32
N ASP A 628 33.03 -2.26 23.59
CA ASP A 628 33.22 -3.48 24.38
C ASP A 628 32.70 -3.31 25.82
N GLY A 629 32.86 -2.11 26.40
CA GLY A 629 32.36 -1.76 27.73
C GLY A 629 30.85 -1.52 27.79
N TRP A 630 30.16 -1.47 26.64
CA TRP A 630 28.70 -1.34 26.58
C TRP A 630 27.98 -2.67 26.54
N THR A 631 28.67 -3.77 26.27
CA THR A 631 28.10 -5.13 26.23
C THR A 631 27.35 -5.41 27.53
N SER A 632 26.08 -5.82 27.43
CA SER A 632 25.18 -6.04 28.59
C SER A 632 24.80 -4.79 29.42
N HIS A 633 25.27 -3.60 29.05
CA HIS A 633 24.97 -2.32 29.70
C HIS A 633 24.06 -1.40 28.86
N ILE A 634 23.76 -1.79 27.63
CA ILE A 634 22.85 -1.09 26.71
C ILE A 634 21.62 -1.93 26.40
N HIS A 635 20.54 -1.29 25.98
CA HIS A 635 19.28 -1.93 25.62
C HIS A 635 18.68 -1.28 24.38
N LEU A 636 17.78 -2.01 23.71
CA LEU A 636 17.17 -1.56 22.45
C LEU A 636 16.09 -0.48 22.69
N THR A 637 16.52 0.78 22.83
CA THR A 637 15.65 1.96 22.84
C THR A 637 15.03 2.20 21.45
N ASP A 638 14.00 3.04 21.37
CA ASP A 638 13.40 3.43 20.09
C ASP A 638 14.40 4.19 19.19
N ARG A 639 15.29 4.99 19.80
CA ARG A 639 16.37 5.70 19.09
C ARG A 639 17.44 4.72 18.59
N MET A 640 17.94 3.84 19.46
CA MET A 640 18.94 2.84 19.07
C MET A 640 18.42 1.95 17.92
N ARG A 641 17.14 1.54 17.96
CA ARG A 641 16.51 0.79 16.87
C ARG A 641 16.45 1.55 15.54
N GLN A 642 16.35 2.88 15.58
CA GLN A 642 16.43 3.72 14.39
C GLN A 642 17.86 3.85 13.88
N LEU A 643 18.84 3.98 14.78
CA LEU A 643 20.26 4.06 14.43
C LEU A 643 20.74 2.76 13.80
N GLU A 644 20.44 1.60 14.42
CA GLU A 644 20.80 0.26 13.89
C GLU A 644 20.33 0.08 12.44
N ARG A 645 19.08 0.47 12.13
CA ARG A 645 18.55 0.39 10.77
C ARG A 645 19.28 1.29 9.77
N ARG A 646 19.68 2.49 10.19
CA ARG A 646 20.40 3.43 9.31
C ARG A 646 21.84 2.96 9.07
N SER A 647 22.52 2.47 10.11
CA SER A 647 23.90 2.02 10.01
C SER A 647 24.07 0.68 9.28
N GLN A 648 23.03 -0.17 9.22
CA GLN A 648 23.11 -1.52 8.64
C GLN A 648 23.52 -1.54 7.15
N TYR A 649 23.07 -0.57 6.36
CA TYR A 649 23.32 -0.49 4.90
C TYR A 649 23.94 0.85 4.49
N SER A 650 24.70 1.48 5.39
CA SER A 650 25.38 2.75 5.14
C SER A 650 26.33 2.68 3.94
N LYS A 651 26.56 3.79 3.24
CA LYS A 651 27.57 3.89 2.17
C LYS A 651 29.02 3.85 2.68
N ASP A 652 29.21 3.85 4.00
CA ASP A 652 30.51 3.74 4.67
C ASP A 652 30.63 2.39 5.41
N LEU A 653 31.56 1.54 4.98
CA LEU A 653 31.79 0.23 5.59
C LEU A 653 32.21 0.33 7.06
N ARG A 654 32.82 1.44 7.48
CA ARG A 654 33.17 1.64 8.89
C ARG A 654 31.91 1.80 9.75
N VAL A 655 30.90 2.48 9.23
CA VAL A 655 29.58 2.59 9.87
C VAL A 655 28.88 1.24 9.92
N ARG A 656 29.00 0.42 8.86
CA ARG A 656 28.49 -0.96 8.87
C ARG A 656 29.22 -1.83 9.90
N LEU A 657 30.52 -1.64 10.11
CA LEU A 657 31.29 -2.32 11.15
C LEU A 657 30.90 -1.84 12.55
N ALA A 658 30.66 -0.54 12.74
CA ALA A 658 30.09 -0.01 13.98
C ALA A 658 28.69 -0.61 14.26
N ASN A 659 27.89 -0.83 13.21
CA ASN A 659 26.62 -1.55 13.34
C ASN A 659 26.82 -3.01 13.79
N VAL A 660 27.85 -3.69 13.30
CA VAL A 660 28.20 -5.05 13.77
C VAL A 660 28.54 -5.03 15.26
N ASP A 661 29.39 -4.09 15.67
CA ASP A 661 29.81 -3.96 17.06
C ASP A 661 28.62 -3.62 17.99
N ILE A 662 27.71 -2.72 17.59
CA ILE A 662 26.52 -2.40 18.41
C ILE A 662 25.52 -3.57 18.48
N SER A 663 25.30 -4.30 17.38
CA SER A 663 24.40 -5.45 17.37
C SER A 663 24.91 -6.56 18.28
N LEU A 664 26.23 -6.82 18.30
CA LEU A 664 26.84 -7.77 19.24
C LEU A 664 26.67 -7.30 20.69
N ALA A 665 26.91 -6.02 20.98
CA ALA A 665 26.78 -5.47 22.34
C ALA A 665 25.33 -5.50 22.86
N LEU A 666 24.34 -5.23 21.99
CA LEU A 666 22.91 -5.27 22.32
C LEU A 666 22.40 -6.68 22.65
N ASP A 667 22.93 -7.70 21.96
CA ASP A 667 22.58 -9.11 22.24
C ASP A 667 23.45 -9.72 23.34
N GLY A 668 24.45 -8.97 23.84
CA GLY A 668 25.31 -9.37 24.95
C GLY A 668 26.50 -10.24 24.57
N TRP A 669 26.89 -10.27 23.29
CA TRP A 669 28.03 -11.03 22.82
C TRP A 669 29.34 -10.26 22.95
N GLN A 670 30.30 -10.87 23.63
CA GLN A 670 31.68 -10.38 23.67
C GLN A 670 32.45 -10.85 22.43
N LYS A 671 33.38 -10.04 21.93
CA LYS A 671 34.25 -10.39 20.79
C LYS A 671 35.40 -11.30 21.24
N ASN A 672 35.10 -12.55 21.60
CA ASN A 672 36.08 -13.53 22.04
C ASN A 672 35.75 -14.97 21.58
N GLU A 673 36.74 -15.86 21.66
CA GLU A 673 36.60 -17.27 21.25
C GLU A 673 35.49 -18.01 22.03
N GLN A 674 35.26 -17.67 23.30
CA GLN A 674 34.21 -18.30 24.11
C GLN A 674 32.81 -18.00 23.55
N ALA A 675 32.56 -16.76 23.11
CA ALA A 675 31.31 -16.41 22.45
C ALA A 675 31.12 -17.17 21.14
N ALA A 676 32.20 -17.34 20.36
CA ALA A 676 32.18 -18.14 19.13
C ALA A 676 31.81 -19.61 19.42
N ASP A 677 32.41 -20.22 20.44
CA ASP A 677 32.12 -21.60 20.86
C ASP A 677 30.66 -21.77 21.31
N LEU A 678 30.14 -20.84 22.11
CA LEU A 678 28.76 -20.84 22.59
C LEU A 678 27.76 -20.68 21.43
N LEU A 679 28.05 -19.79 20.47
CA LEU A 679 27.19 -19.58 19.30
C LEU A 679 27.19 -20.81 18.38
N MET A 680 28.34 -21.45 18.15
CA MET A 680 28.41 -22.71 17.41
C MET A 680 27.61 -23.81 18.10
N GLN A 681 27.73 -23.92 19.43
CA GLN A 681 26.96 -24.88 20.22
C GLN A 681 25.46 -24.60 20.13
N ARG A 682 25.03 -23.34 20.27
CA ARG A 682 23.61 -22.95 20.20
C ARG A 682 23.03 -23.18 18.80
N ALA A 683 23.79 -22.94 17.74
CA ALA A 683 23.34 -23.22 16.38
C ALA A 683 22.99 -24.71 16.16
N GLN A 684 23.65 -25.61 16.90
CA GLN A 684 23.39 -27.05 16.83
C GLN A 684 22.29 -27.50 17.80
N THR A 685 22.25 -26.93 19.00
CA THR A 685 21.43 -27.43 20.12
C THR A 685 20.10 -26.71 20.32
N ASP A 686 19.97 -25.46 19.86
CA ASP A 686 18.78 -24.63 20.02
C ASP A 686 18.15 -24.28 18.65
N PRO A 687 17.12 -25.01 18.20
CA PRO A 687 16.46 -24.73 16.92
C PRO A 687 15.82 -23.34 16.84
N ALA A 688 15.38 -22.76 17.97
CA ALA A 688 14.73 -21.44 17.98
C ALA A 688 15.77 -20.31 17.85
N TYR A 689 16.95 -20.49 18.45
CA TYR A 689 18.02 -19.50 18.39
C TYR A 689 19.02 -19.73 17.23
N LYS A 690 18.95 -20.87 16.53
CA LYS A 690 19.85 -21.24 15.42
C LYS A 690 20.08 -20.11 14.41
N SER A 691 19.01 -19.46 13.95
CA SER A 691 19.09 -18.39 12.95
C SER A 691 19.90 -17.18 13.44
N ALA A 692 19.62 -16.74 14.68
CA ALA A 692 20.36 -15.65 15.32
C ALA A 692 21.82 -16.05 15.55
N ALA A 693 22.06 -17.30 15.97
CA ALA A 693 23.41 -17.81 16.19
C ALA A 693 24.27 -17.76 14.91
N LEU A 694 23.72 -18.20 13.77
CA LEU A 694 24.40 -18.13 12.47
C LEU A 694 24.75 -16.69 12.06
N TYR A 695 23.83 -15.76 12.32
CA TYR A 695 24.04 -14.34 12.02
C TYR A 695 25.12 -13.70 12.89
N PHE A 696 25.06 -13.90 14.22
CA PHE A 696 26.05 -13.35 15.16
C PHE A 696 27.43 -14.01 15.04
N MET A 697 27.51 -15.29 14.63
CA MET A 697 28.78 -15.89 14.27
C MET A 697 29.46 -15.13 13.13
N GLY A 698 28.72 -14.81 12.07
CA GLY A 698 29.25 -14.01 10.95
C GLY A 698 29.80 -12.66 11.41
N MET A 699 29.07 -11.98 12.29
CA MET A 699 29.49 -10.73 12.92
C MET A 699 30.81 -10.86 13.71
N LEU A 700 30.93 -11.90 14.56
CA LEU A 700 32.18 -12.17 15.29
C LEU A 700 33.36 -12.42 14.36
N ALA A 701 33.18 -13.26 13.34
CA ALA A 701 34.20 -13.54 12.34
C ALA A 701 34.60 -12.28 11.58
N GLY A 702 33.64 -11.42 11.20
CA GLY A 702 33.90 -10.12 10.57
C GLY A 702 34.72 -9.16 11.45
N ARG A 703 34.75 -9.37 12.77
CA ARG A 703 35.61 -8.64 13.71
C ARG A 703 36.92 -9.38 14.05
N GLY A 704 37.20 -10.49 13.36
CA GLY A 704 38.45 -11.25 13.49
C GLY A 704 38.44 -12.35 14.54
N VAL A 705 37.29 -12.64 15.16
CA VAL A 705 37.17 -13.69 16.19
C VAL A 705 36.88 -15.03 15.53
N ALA A 706 37.70 -16.06 15.78
CA ALA A 706 37.51 -17.42 15.27
C ALA A 706 37.24 -17.53 13.75
N TYR A 707 37.78 -16.61 12.93
CA TYR A 707 37.39 -16.43 11.53
C TYR A 707 37.32 -17.75 10.75
N ASP A 708 38.41 -18.51 10.70
CA ASP A 708 38.50 -19.71 9.84
C ASP A 708 37.55 -20.81 10.30
N ARG A 709 37.34 -20.92 11.62
CA ARG A 709 36.40 -21.90 12.20
C ARG A 709 34.96 -21.52 11.89
N ILE A 710 34.59 -20.25 12.11
CA ILE A 710 33.25 -19.75 11.85
C ILE A 710 32.92 -19.80 10.36
N HIS A 711 33.83 -19.35 9.50
CA HIS A 711 33.66 -19.39 8.05
C HIS A 711 33.35 -20.82 7.58
N LYS A 712 34.11 -21.81 8.03
CA LYS A 712 33.83 -23.23 7.73
C LYS A 712 32.44 -23.68 8.19
N VAL A 713 32.02 -23.29 9.39
CA VAL A 713 30.69 -23.63 9.93
C VAL A 713 29.59 -22.97 9.11
N LEU A 714 29.68 -21.67 8.86
CA LEU A 714 28.69 -20.94 8.07
C LEU A 714 28.56 -21.49 6.66
N LEU A 715 29.69 -21.83 6.02
CA LEU A 715 29.69 -22.41 4.69
C LEU A 715 29.03 -23.78 4.65
N ASP A 716 29.27 -24.63 5.67
CA ASP A 716 28.61 -25.93 5.80
C ASP A 716 27.09 -25.76 5.94
N TYR A 717 26.64 -24.87 6.82
CA TYR A 717 25.21 -24.56 6.94
C TYR A 717 24.63 -24.01 5.63
N ALA A 718 25.31 -23.07 4.97
CA ALA A 718 24.84 -22.43 3.74
C ALA A 718 24.70 -23.41 2.56
N ARG A 719 25.50 -24.49 2.53
CA ARG A 719 25.48 -25.49 1.44
C ARG A 719 24.65 -26.72 1.75
N ASN A 720 24.71 -27.21 3.00
CA ASN A 720 24.32 -28.57 3.33
C ASN A 720 23.12 -28.68 4.28
N ASP A 721 22.69 -27.61 4.96
CA ASP A 721 21.55 -27.70 5.87
C ASP A 721 20.24 -27.94 5.10
N LYS A 722 19.38 -28.81 5.62
CA LYS A 722 18.09 -29.15 5.01
C LYS A 722 17.09 -28.00 5.14
N ASP A 723 17.18 -27.20 6.21
CA ASP A 723 16.31 -26.07 6.47
C ASP A 723 16.75 -24.84 5.64
N PRO A 724 15.93 -24.38 4.68
CA PRO A 724 16.25 -23.19 3.89
C PRO A 724 16.40 -21.92 4.75
N THR A 725 15.78 -21.86 5.93
CA THR A 725 15.91 -20.72 6.85
C THR A 725 17.31 -20.68 7.45
N ALA A 726 17.84 -21.82 7.89
CA ALA A 726 19.21 -21.93 8.37
C ALA A 726 20.22 -21.57 7.28
N ARG A 727 20.02 -22.07 6.04
CA ARG A 727 20.89 -21.70 4.90
C ARG A 727 20.86 -20.19 4.62
N GLN A 728 19.68 -19.57 4.66
CA GLN A 728 19.53 -18.13 4.48
C GLN A 728 20.31 -17.33 5.53
N TRP A 729 20.19 -17.69 6.81
CA TRP A 729 20.90 -16.98 7.88
C TRP A 729 22.39 -17.27 7.90
N ALA A 730 22.83 -18.42 7.43
CA ALA A 730 24.25 -18.69 7.18
C ALA A 730 24.80 -17.80 6.06
N VAL A 731 24.06 -17.63 4.96
CA VAL A 731 24.37 -16.68 3.88
C VAL A 731 24.39 -15.23 4.38
N GLU A 732 23.48 -14.84 5.27
CA GLU A 732 23.53 -13.53 5.95
C GLU A 732 24.74 -13.40 6.88
N GLY A 733 25.17 -14.48 7.53
CA GLY A 733 26.40 -14.50 8.32
C GLY A 733 27.64 -14.27 7.45
N LEU A 734 27.71 -14.94 6.30
CA LEU A 734 28.85 -14.82 5.35
C LEU A 734 29.06 -13.38 4.85
N ARG A 735 28.02 -12.54 4.85
CA ARG A 735 28.11 -11.15 4.36
C ARG A 735 29.13 -10.28 5.12
N PHE A 736 29.49 -10.66 6.34
CA PHE A 736 30.39 -9.89 7.22
C PHE A 736 31.87 -10.25 7.05
N LEU A 737 32.18 -11.36 6.36
CA LEU A 737 33.52 -11.94 6.37
C LEU A 737 34.52 -11.23 5.43
N GLY A 738 34.04 -10.44 4.47
CA GLY A 738 34.87 -9.48 3.72
C GLY A 738 36.03 -10.04 2.87
N LYS A 739 36.19 -11.36 2.75
CA LYS A 739 37.20 -12.00 1.88
C LYS A 739 36.65 -12.33 0.50
N ASP A 740 37.55 -12.36 -0.49
CA ASP A 740 37.20 -12.64 -1.89
C ASP A 740 36.59 -14.04 -2.10
N GLU A 741 37.11 -15.04 -1.39
CA GLU A 741 36.60 -16.41 -1.43
C GLU A 741 35.13 -16.49 -0.99
N VAL A 742 34.71 -15.63 -0.06
CA VAL A 742 33.34 -15.59 0.44
C VAL A 742 32.38 -15.01 -0.61
N LEU A 743 32.84 -14.06 -1.44
CA LEU A 743 32.04 -13.59 -2.58
C LEU A 743 31.78 -14.71 -3.59
N ASP A 744 32.76 -15.57 -3.82
CA ASP A 744 32.60 -16.73 -4.70
C ASP A 744 31.63 -17.75 -4.11
N GLU A 745 31.68 -17.98 -2.80
CA GLU A 745 30.74 -18.86 -2.10
C GLU A 745 29.31 -18.30 -2.10
N LEU A 746 29.15 -17.00 -1.86
CA LEU A 746 27.87 -16.32 -2.00
C LEU A 746 27.35 -16.41 -3.44
N PHE A 747 28.23 -16.29 -4.44
CA PHE A 747 27.86 -16.45 -5.85
C PHE A 747 27.36 -17.88 -6.15
N THR A 748 27.98 -18.91 -5.54
CA THR A 748 27.47 -20.28 -5.60
C THR A 748 26.07 -20.38 -4.97
N SER A 749 25.86 -19.88 -3.75
CA SER A 749 24.52 -19.90 -3.12
C SER A 749 23.47 -19.14 -3.93
N PHE A 750 23.85 -18.02 -4.53
CA PHE A 750 23.02 -17.22 -5.41
C PHE A 750 22.57 -17.98 -6.67
N THR A 751 23.45 -18.80 -7.25
CA THR A 751 23.18 -19.48 -8.52
C THR A 751 22.58 -20.88 -8.35
N GLU A 752 22.99 -21.60 -7.32
CA GLU A 752 22.76 -23.05 -7.18
C GLU A 752 21.74 -23.43 -6.09
N ASP A 753 21.49 -22.62 -5.06
CA ASP A 753 20.61 -23.03 -3.93
C ASP A 753 19.17 -23.34 -4.40
N PRO A 754 18.49 -24.41 -3.96
CA PRO A 754 17.12 -24.69 -4.42
C PRO A 754 16.06 -23.65 -3.96
N SER A 755 16.34 -22.86 -2.93
CA SER A 755 15.44 -21.86 -2.37
C SER A 755 15.68 -20.48 -2.98
N MET A 756 14.64 -19.91 -3.61
CA MET A 756 14.70 -18.55 -4.14
C MET A 756 15.00 -17.49 -3.08
N THR A 757 14.55 -17.68 -1.83
CA THR A 757 14.85 -16.74 -0.75
C THR A 757 16.33 -16.73 -0.40
N VAL A 758 16.99 -17.90 -0.38
CA VAL A 758 18.43 -17.99 -0.14
C VAL A 758 19.20 -17.35 -1.29
N ARG A 759 18.78 -17.60 -2.54
CA ARG A 759 19.37 -16.96 -3.72
C ARG A 759 19.29 -15.44 -3.64
N ASP A 760 18.11 -14.90 -3.34
CA ASP A 760 17.87 -13.46 -3.25
C ASP A 760 18.76 -12.80 -2.19
N ARG A 761 18.89 -13.40 -1.00
CA ARG A 761 19.76 -12.90 0.07
C ARG A 761 21.24 -12.99 -0.28
N ALA A 762 21.68 -14.11 -0.86
CA ALA A 762 23.06 -14.27 -1.34
C ALA A 762 23.40 -13.22 -2.40
N GLY A 763 22.45 -12.99 -3.30
CA GLY A 763 22.51 -11.93 -4.29
C GLY A 763 22.69 -10.55 -3.65
N CYS A 764 21.81 -10.12 -2.74
CA CYS A 764 21.95 -8.80 -2.11
C CYS A 764 23.32 -8.64 -1.43
N ASN A 765 23.81 -9.70 -0.78
CA ASN A 765 25.11 -9.66 -0.10
C ASN A 765 26.27 -9.40 -1.08
N ILE A 766 26.21 -9.94 -2.30
CA ILE A 766 27.18 -9.67 -3.37
C ILE A 766 27.03 -8.24 -3.94
N SER A 767 25.80 -7.74 -4.07
CA SER A 767 25.52 -6.51 -4.81
C SER A 767 25.67 -5.23 -3.98
N ASP A 768 25.02 -5.16 -2.82
CA ASP A 768 25.03 -3.98 -1.95
C ASP A 768 25.13 -4.32 -0.45
N CYS A 769 24.40 -5.32 0.05
CA CYS A 769 24.23 -5.61 1.49
C CYS A 769 25.52 -5.96 2.28
N GLY A 770 26.52 -6.63 1.69
CA GLY A 770 27.68 -7.17 2.42
C GLY A 770 28.77 -6.16 2.82
N ILE A 771 29.73 -6.58 3.63
CA ILE A 771 30.96 -5.81 3.95
C ILE A 771 32.03 -6.17 2.93
N PHE A 772 31.76 -5.84 1.66
CA PHE A 772 32.70 -6.04 0.55
C PHE A 772 32.99 -4.70 -0.12
N THR A 773 34.27 -4.44 -0.36
CA THR A 773 34.72 -3.22 -1.06
C THR A 773 34.26 -3.19 -2.52
N ARG A 774 34.22 -2.01 -3.13
CA ARG A 774 33.87 -1.85 -4.56
C ARG A 774 34.77 -2.68 -5.47
N LYS A 775 36.08 -2.68 -5.21
CA LYS A 775 37.06 -3.50 -5.91
C LYS A 775 36.71 -4.99 -5.88
N GLN A 776 36.35 -5.51 -4.70
CA GLN A 776 36.03 -6.93 -4.55
C GLN A 776 34.77 -7.29 -5.33
N ARG A 777 33.72 -6.47 -5.26
CA ARG A 777 32.48 -6.69 -6.01
C ARG A 777 32.70 -6.63 -7.52
N MET A 778 33.56 -5.72 -8.00
CA MET A 778 33.90 -5.60 -9.41
C MET A 778 34.49 -6.89 -10.00
N ARG A 779 35.17 -7.71 -9.19
CA ARG A 779 35.72 -9.01 -9.63
C ARG A 779 34.66 -10.05 -9.97
N ILE A 780 33.43 -9.89 -9.48
CA ILE A 780 32.30 -10.80 -9.76
C ILE A 780 31.57 -10.42 -11.07
N VAL A 781 31.79 -9.21 -11.60
CA VAL A 781 31.11 -8.71 -12.82
C VAL A 781 31.21 -9.68 -14.00
N PRO A 782 32.39 -10.23 -14.37
CA PRO A 782 32.47 -11.22 -15.45
C PRO A 782 31.55 -12.43 -15.24
N LYS A 783 31.50 -12.97 -14.02
CA LYS A 783 30.67 -14.13 -13.68
C LYS A 783 29.17 -13.82 -13.84
N LEU A 784 28.75 -12.59 -13.52
CA LEU A 784 27.37 -12.13 -13.69
C LEU A 784 27.00 -11.94 -15.16
N ILE A 785 27.92 -11.41 -15.98
CA ILE A 785 27.74 -11.28 -17.44
C ILE A 785 27.61 -12.67 -18.07
N ASP A 786 28.52 -13.59 -17.73
CA ASP A 786 28.49 -14.98 -18.22
C ASP A 786 27.18 -15.69 -17.82
N LEU A 787 26.73 -15.49 -16.58
CA LEU A 787 25.46 -16.05 -16.12
C LEU A 787 24.27 -15.45 -16.87
N ALA A 788 24.27 -14.15 -17.14
CA ALA A 788 23.22 -13.49 -17.89
C ALA A 788 23.17 -13.94 -19.37
N ALA A 789 24.33 -14.24 -19.96
CA ALA A 789 24.47 -14.69 -21.35
C ALA A 789 24.00 -16.14 -21.58
N LYS A 790 24.00 -16.99 -20.54
CA LYS A 790 23.58 -18.39 -20.65
C LYS A 790 22.09 -18.49 -21.03
N GLN A 791 21.81 -19.28 -22.07
CA GLN A 791 20.44 -19.54 -22.53
C GLN A 791 19.59 -20.25 -21.47
N SER A 792 20.21 -21.13 -20.67
CA SER A 792 19.57 -21.88 -19.59
C SER A 792 19.21 -21.05 -18.35
N THR A 793 19.71 -19.82 -18.23
CA THR A 793 19.40 -18.93 -17.11
C THR A 793 17.95 -18.46 -17.18
N SER A 794 17.24 -18.50 -16.05
CA SER A 794 15.84 -18.06 -16.01
C SER A 794 15.70 -16.54 -16.26
N PRO A 795 14.56 -16.05 -16.78
CA PRO A 795 14.35 -14.62 -16.96
C PRO A 795 14.48 -13.79 -15.68
N GLN A 796 14.02 -14.34 -14.55
CA GLN A 796 14.17 -13.69 -13.23
C GLN A 796 15.64 -13.56 -12.84
N MET A 797 16.42 -14.63 -13.02
CA MET A 797 17.85 -14.64 -12.71
C MET A 797 18.64 -13.70 -13.64
N ARG A 798 18.31 -13.64 -14.93
CA ARG A 798 18.91 -12.67 -15.87
C ARG A 798 18.64 -11.23 -15.47
N ASN A 799 17.39 -10.89 -15.13
CA ASN A 799 17.04 -9.54 -14.67
C ASN A 799 17.80 -9.16 -13.40
N TRP A 800 17.95 -10.12 -12.49
CA TRP A 800 18.72 -9.92 -11.27
C TRP A 800 20.21 -9.67 -11.56
N CYS A 801 20.83 -10.45 -12.46
CA CYS A 801 22.21 -10.20 -12.88
C CYS A 801 22.39 -8.78 -13.41
N PHE A 802 21.48 -8.28 -14.27
CA PHE A 802 21.57 -6.92 -14.79
C PHE A 802 21.38 -5.85 -13.72
N MET A 803 20.48 -6.07 -12.75
CA MET A 803 20.32 -5.17 -11.61
C MET A 803 21.63 -5.07 -10.80
N THR A 804 22.22 -6.22 -10.47
CA THR A 804 23.47 -6.31 -9.71
C THR A 804 24.66 -5.74 -10.46
N LEU A 805 24.72 -5.92 -11.78
CA LEU A 805 25.73 -5.29 -12.61
C LEU A 805 25.66 -3.75 -12.49
N ARG A 806 24.46 -3.16 -12.52
CA ARG A 806 24.27 -1.72 -12.29
C ARG A 806 24.63 -1.30 -10.87
N GLU A 807 24.34 -2.12 -9.87
CA GLU A 807 24.67 -1.84 -8.47
C GLU A 807 26.18 -1.85 -8.21
N ILE A 808 26.90 -2.79 -8.82
CA ILE A 808 28.35 -2.93 -8.67
C ILE A 808 29.11 -1.89 -9.48
N THR A 809 28.61 -1.51 -10.66
CA THR A 809 29.34 -0.63 -11.60
C THR A 809 28.88 0.83 -11.59
N ASP A 810 27.69 1.11 -11.06
CA ASP A 810 26.97 2.39 -11.18
C ASP A 810 26.62 2.81 -12.63
N GLU A 811 26.77 1.90 -13.59
CA GLU A 811 26.45 2.16 -14.99
C GLU A 811 24.99 1.88 -15.33
N ASN A 812 24.41 2.68 -16.22
CA ASN A 812 23.01 2.52 -16.65
C ASN A 812 22.91 1.89 -18.06
N ILE A 813 23.40 0.66 -18.19
CA ILE A 813 23.39 -0.09 -19.46
C ILE A 813 22.08 -0.91 -19.58
N PRO A 814 21.50 -1.05 -20.79
CA PRO A 814 20.35 -1.93 -21.04
C PRO A 814 20.57 -3.38 -20.58
N GLY A 815 19.48 -4.13 -20.39
CA GLY A 815 19.52 -5.54 -19.97
C GLY A 815 19.93 -6.49 -21.11
N ASP A 816 21.12 -6.29 -21.66
CA ASP A 816 21.71 -7.11 -22.73
C ASP A 816 23.13 -7.55 -22.35
N ALA A 817 23.35 -8.86 -22.26
CA ALA A 817 24.64 -9.43 -21.89
C ALA A 817 25.76 -9.06 -22.88
N ILE A 818 25.45 -8.88 -24.17
CA ILE A 818 26.43 -8.47 -25.18
C ILE A 818 26.88 -7.03 -24.93
N ALA A 819 25.93 -6.14 -24.64
CA ALA A 819 26.23 -4.75 -24.30
C ALA A 819 27.10 -4.64 -23.04
N TRP A 820 26.76 -5.40 -21.99
CA TRP A 820 27.56 -5.45 -20.76
C TRP A 820 28.95 -6.05 -20.98
N ASN A 821 29.08 -7.11 -21.78
CA ASN A 821 30.36 -7.71 -22.12
C ASN A 821 31.27 -6.73 -22.88
N ARG A 822 30.72 -5.99 -23.84
CA ARG A 822 31.45 -4.94 -24.57
C ARG A 822 31.90 -3.83 -23.63
N TRP A 823 31.00 -3.30 -22.81
CA TRP A 823 31.36 -2.26 -21.84
C TRP A 823 32.46 -2.73 -20.89
N TYR A 824 32.36 -3.95 -20.35
CA TYR A 824 33.39 -4.48 -19.45
C TYR A 824 34.75 -4.66 -20.14
N ALA A 825 34.76 -5.06 -21.41
CA ALA A 825 35.99 -5.15 -22.20
C ALA A 825 36.64 -3.77 -22.43
N ASP A 826 35.82 -2.74 -22.69
CA ASP A 826 36.29 -1.40 -23.02
C ASP A 826 36.66 -0.56 -21.77
N HIS A 827 35.90 -0.68 -20.68
CA HIS A 827 35.98 0.20 -19.50
C HIS A 827 36.20 -0.55 -18.18
N GLY A 828 36.19 -1.89 -18.15
CA GLY A 828 36.26 -2.65 -16.90
C GLY A 828 37.57 -2.46 -16.12
N SER A 829 38.70 -2.32 -16.83
CA SER A 829 40.01 -2.03 -16.22
C SER A 829 40.10 -0.61 -15.67
N GLU A 830 39.54 0.37 -16.38
CA GLU A 830 39.44 1.76 -15.93
C GLU A 830 38.57 1.85 -14.67
N LYS A 831 37.40 1.22 -14.67
CA LYS A 831 36.48 1.20 -13.52
C LYS A 831 37.09 0.48 -12.31
N MET A 832 37.84 -0.61 -12.54
CA MET A 832 38.61 -1.27 -11.47
C MET A 832 39.64 -0.31 -10.87
N ALA A 833 40.40 0.42 -11.70
CA ALA A 833 41.38 1.39 -11.24
C ALA A 833 40.74 2.59 -10.51
N GLU A 834 39.54 3.02 -10.91
CA GLU A 834 38.73 3.98 -10.17
C GLU A 834 38.42 3.46 -8.76
N PHE A 835 37.90 2.24 -8.64
CA PHE A 835 37.57 1.64 -7.34
C PHE A 835 38.80 1.31 -6.48
N GLU A 836 39.97 1.12 -7.07
CA GLU A 836 41.24 0.98 -6.35
C GLU A 836 41.74 2.30 -5.75
N ARG A 837 41.32 3.44 -6.29
CA ARG A 837 41.65 4.77 -5.75
C ARG A 837 40.66 5.25 -4.69
N LEU A 838 39.46 4.67 -4.66
CA LEU A 838 38.50 4.96 -3.60
C LEU A 838 39.04 4.49 -2.26
N GLU A 839 38.65 5.20 -1.20
CA GLU A 839 38.91 4.73 0.15
C GLU A 839 38.23 3.37 0.35
N TRP A 840 38.90 2.44 1.04
CA TRP A 840 38.45 1.04 1.15
C TRP A 840 37.02 0.90 1.72
N TRP A 841 36.59 1.89 2.50
CA TRP A 841 35.29 1.93 3.17
C TRP A 841 34.18 2.55 2.33
N GLN A 842 34.47 3.20 1.21
CA GLN A 842 33.47 3.82 0.35
C GLN A 842 32.76 2.77 -0.49
N VAL A 843 31.45 2.61 -0.27
CA VAL A 843 30.59 1.68 -1.00
C VAL A 843 29.26 2.35 -1.35
N ARG A 844 28.41 1.64 -2.09
CA ARG A 844 27.00 2.01 -2.27
C ARG A 844 26.24 1.75 -0.96
N GLY A 845 25.09 2.41 -0.75
CA GLY A 845 24.26 2.20 0.43
C GLY A 845 22.87 2.84 0.30
N ASP A 846 21.99 2.53 1.25
CA ASP A 846 20.54 2.84 1.24
C ASP A 846 20.16 4.14 1.98
N GLU A 847 21.14 4.93 2.46
CA GLU A 847 20.90 6.16 3.26
C GLU A 847 20.24 7.31 2.49
#